data_AF-A0A7S2PTH1-F1
#
_entry.id   AF-A0A7S2PTH1-F1
#
_cell.length_a   1.000
_cell.length_b   1.000
_cell.length_c   1.000
_cell.angle_alpha   90.00
_cell.angle_beta   90.00
_cell.angle_gamma   90.00
#
_symmetry.space_group_name_H-M   'P 1'
#
loop_
_entity.id
_entity.type
_entity.pdbx_description
1 polymer ?
#
loop_
_entity_poly.entity_id
_entity_poly.type
_entity_poly.pdbx_seq_one_letter_code
_entity_poly.pdbx_strand_id
1 'polypeptide(L)'
;VNVVLLQQSMNAQTNQLSKRLTLLENNEFIEPLLDDVDDPVLADIRDIPRVCNAIQQDWRTVGLNRMTAWNLANCIRERMKGRVDGSIQSHGAQIDILVTGCEVSLWVAEQFVSDLQKSFPYLFIRAVSSNKLLGLFGQELVMPCTGFPYSQKTMDIKNSPIVMIISHSGGTFGPLACSNLLQSFSSSIFAVTSEWDTQVGKQLRSMYSDDLLSSRIFSTGVGVRPAEPCSVSVVATHQLLTNIFEHICVSIISEPTFRHVSGAVITELDLQILERCNQENIRALEEIVCVDKHGGELHERRCKTEVELRSAGDLWADHILEVPKAYIMSFIYIMATVTSGWPLVCGLATACGLRSSDWGFFITRFLDACLYFWLPQINIMILRLVQGRNLRHRMVGRTVVIGDCPWVAQSADAFLSKIFACSYSIAGLNVLHGNPADHLVHRHTHRVVRGTLLVCGRPDGRLPALTSLEASTCLSVNQASSIQSIGGTCESITIGHNKSKLPLSKHAIYLKSHRPLFLSEKVLDDIDAHEDLVRQRKAKQSEEKDSLVRGRSFYERAKSFLPEKKDVSFLELSLSRSRKAKTARSSASLLGAYVDLEKQARQTRSETADVFLAVEKMIKDRQGIENARRLFNEIDSDGNGVIGVEEFIAAYQKKDPNLAEEHLHRLFAEADVDDDGMLQFDEFVKVSQMPNLVSELSVKNRDSRGLTQVQASKERYFGEELRKHSLNPGVSSLAMSQSQFFSMELYESRIASMQRFVAMTVMFHQMGMRVQSFFPKISFGYWGYRMDRTHSIMRIASTASPVSGADVRERIEEVRLMLKIENSVALIARTWRKYSKGKKGRKSPISSE
;
A
#
# COMPACT_ATOMS: atom_id res chain seq x y z
N VAL A 1 39.01 14.24 21.03
CA VAL A 1 38.14 15.34 21.50
C VAL A 1 37.98 16.44 20.47
N ASN A 2 37.11 16.25 19.47
CA ASN A 2 36.56 17.38 18.71
C ASN A 2 35.43 18.02 19.53
N VAL A 3 35.46 19.35 19.70
CA VAL A 3 34.42 20.10 20.44
C VAL A 3 33.81 21.16 19.53
N VAL A 4 32.49 21.19 19.45
CA VAL A 4 31.74 22.17 18.64
C VAL A 4 30.99 23.12 19.57
N LEU A 5 31.06 24.42 19.30
CA LEU A 5 30.33 25.44 20.02
C LEU A 5 28.91 25.57 19.44
N LEU A 6 27.91 25.06 20.16
CA LEU A 6 26.55 24.92 19.66
C LEU A 6 25.76 26.22 19.88
N GLN A 7 25.70 27.08 18.85
CA GLN A 7 25.04 28.38 18.94
C GLN A 7 23.51 28.30 18.70
N GLN A 8 22.80 27.98 19.78
CA GLN A 8 21.52 28.54 20.26
C GLN A 8 20.32 28.74 19.29
N SER A 9 19.14 28.29 19.74
CA SER A 9 17.84 28.68 19.17
C SER A 9 17.56 30.18 19.31
N MET A 10 17.10 30.83 18.24
CA MET A 10 16.83 32.27 18.20
C MET A 10 15.67 32.74 19.11
N ASN A 11 14.79 31.83 19.56
CA ASN A 11 13.49 32.20 20.16
C ASN A 11 13.32 31.85 21.65
N ALA A 12 14.39 31.49 22.37
CA ALA A 12 14.31 31.18 23.81
C ALA A 12 14.95 32.27 24.67
N GLN A 13 14.14 32.98 25.48
CA GLN A 13 14.62 33.98 26.47
C GLN A 13 15.35 33.35 27.69
N THR A 14 15.43 32.03 27.78
CA THR A 14 16.07 31.30 28.87
C THR A 14 17.58 31.18 28.66
N ASN A 15 18.34 32.15 29.20
CA ASN A 15 19.80 32.27 29.05
C ASN A 15 20.65 31.01 29.41
N GLN A 16 20.09 30.06 30.17
CA GLN A 16 20.80 28.87 30.68
C GLN A 16 21.29 27.87 29.60
N LEU A 17 20.78 27.95 28.37
CA LEU A 17 21.17 27.05 27.26
C LEU A 17 22.05 27.71 26.19
N SER A 18 22.52 28.94 26.43
CA SER A 18 23.49 29.59 25.52
C SER A 18 24.89 28.98 25.69
N LYS A 19 25.58 28.73 24.56
CA LYS A 19 27.02 28.39 24.48
C LYS A 19 27.50 27.18 25.32
N ARG A 20 26.68 26.16 25.55
CA ARG A 20 27.19 24.87 26.08
C ARG A 20 28.12 24.22 25.06
N LEU A 21 29.25 23.70 25.55
CA LEU A 21 30.15 22.81 24.81
C LEU A 21 29.75 21.38 25.15
N THR A 22 29.40 20.59 24.14
CA THR A 22 29.13 19.14 24.28
C THR A 22 30.32 18.35 23.74
N LEU A 23 30.69 17.26 24.42
CA LEU A 23 31.56 16.26 23.81
C LEU A 23 30.82 15.58 22.64
N LEU A 24 31.56 15.27 21.58
CA LEU A 24 31.11 14.42 20.48
C LEU A 24 31.45 12.94 20.70
N GLU A 25 32.50 12.67 21.48
CA GLU A 25 32.91 11.29 21.82
C GLU A 25 32.00 10.75 22.93
N ASN A 26 31.37 9.60 22.69
CA ASN A 26 30.50 8.86 23.62
C ASN A 26 29.28 9.64 24.17
N ASN A 27 28.64 10.46 23.34
CA ASN A 27 27.47 11.24 23.72
C ASN A 27 26.17 10.59 23.21
N GLU A 28 25.30 10.13 24.11
CA GLU A 28 24.02 9.46 23.80
C GLU A 28 23.05 10.31 22.94
N PHE A 29 23.21 11.65 22.95
CA PHE A 29 22.40 12.57 22.15
C PHE A 29 23.09 13.03 20.85
N ILE A 30 24.31 12.57 20.59
CA ILE A 30 25.05 12.83 19.36
C ILE A 30 25.67 11.51 18.92
N GLU A 31 24.86 10.66 18.29
CA GLU A 31 25.37 9.51 17.54
C GLU A 31 26.45 9.98 16.55
N PRO A 32 27.53 9.19 16.35
CA PRO A 32 28.47 9.49 15.28
C PRO A 32 27.72 9.51 13.94
N LEU A 33 28.23 10.32 12.99
CA LEU A 33 27.83 10.13 11.59
C LEU A 33 28.07 8.67 11.24
N LEU A 34 27.06 8.00 10.69
CA LEU A 34 27.17 6.61 10.24
C LEU A 34 28.44 6.44 9.39
N ASP A 35 29.21 5.40 9.66
CA ASP A 35 30.42 5.07 8.89
C ASP A 35 30.11 5.05 7.39
N ASP A 36 31.10 5.38 6.55
CA ASP A 36 30.97 5.48 5.09
C ASP A 36 30.65 4.10 4.48
N VAL A 37 29.38 3.69 4.48
CA VAL A 37 28.91 2.41 3.93
C VAL A 37 29.15 2.40 2.42
N ASP A 38 29.78 1.33 1.90
CA ASP A 38 30.10 1.15 0.48
C ASP A 38 28.90 1.34 -0.46
N ASP A 39 27.70 0.96 -0.01
CA ASP A 39 26.43 1.18 -0.70
C ASP A 39 25.30 1.51 0.29
N PRO A 40 25.04 2.80 0.56
CA PRO A 40 23.98 3.21 1.48
C PRO A 40 22.57 3.04 0.88
N VAL A 41 22.44 2.85 -0.44
CA VAL A 41 21.13 2.58 -1.07
C VAL A 41 20.74 1.12 -0.84
N LEU A 42 21.71 0.20 -0.90
CA LEU A 42 21.49 -1.18 -0.47
C LEU A 42 21.25 -1.26 1.05
N ALA A 43 21.95 -0.46 1.85
CA ALA A 43 21.73 -0.40 3.30
C ALA A 43 20.30 0.06 3.65
N ASP A 44 19.83 1.17 3.06
CA ASP A 44 18.43 1.61 3.16
C ASP A 44 17.45 0.47 2.81
N ILE A 45 17.67 -0.25 1.70
CA ILE A 45 16.80 -1.37 1.29
C ILE A 45 16.85 -2.53 2.30
N ARG A 46 18.05 -2.88 2.80
CA ARG A 46 18.26 -3.94 3.79
C ARG A 46 17.65 -3.62 5.16
N ASP A 47 17.50 -2.35 5.50
CA ASP A 47 16.88 -1.89 6.74
C ASP A 47 15.34 -1.97 6.74
N ILE A 48 14.70 -2.16 5.58
CA ILE A 48 13.24 -2.18 5.46
C ILE A 48 12.55 -3.15 6.45
N PRO A 49 12.95 -4.43 6.59
CA PRO A 49 12.32 -5.36 7.53
C PRO A 49 12.54 -4.93 8.99
N ARG A 50 13.71 -4.35 9.33
CA ARG A 50 14.06 -3.86 10.66
C ARG A 50 13.17 -2.68 11.06
N VAL A 51 13.04 -1.68 10.19
CA VAL A 51 12.22 -0.48 10.42
C VAL A 51 10.73 -0.82 10.48
N CYS A 52 10.21 -1.64 9.55
CA CYS A 52 8.81 -2.04 9.59
C CYS A 52 8.46 -2.84 10.85
N ASN A 53 9.35 -3.72 11.32
CA ASN A 53 9.21 -4.41 12.60
C ASN A 53 9.27 -3.44 13.79
N ALA A 54 10.19 -2.48 13.81
CA ALA A 54 10.29 -1.48 14.88
C ALA A 54 9.00 -0.64 15.00
N ILE A 55 8.44 -0.18 13.87
CA ILE A 55 7.16 0.54 13.84
C ILE A 55 6.02 -0.33 14.38
N GLN A 56 5.93 -1.61 14.00
CA GLN A 56 4.90 -2.50 14.58
C GLN A 56 5.11 -2.79 16.07
N GLN A 57 6.35 -2.79 16.57
CA GLN A 57 6.64 -2.98 17.98
C GLN A 57 6.26 -1.75 18.81
N ASP A 58 6.62 -0.52 18.37
CA ASP A 58 6.26 0.75 19.02
C ASP A 58 4.74 0.91 19.19
N TRP A 59 3.96 0.46 18.20
CA TRP A 59 2.50 0.46 18.28
C TRP A 59 1.90 -0.60 19.21
N ARG A 60 2.60 -1.73 19.45
CA ARG A 60 2.18 -2.77 20.41
C ARG A 60 2.68 -2.52 21.84
N THR A 61 3.79 -1.80 22.02
CA THR A 61 4.25 -1.31 23.33
C THR A 61 3.53 0.00 23.71
N VAL A 62 4.03 0.71 24.73
CA VAL A 62 3.59 2.08 25.07
C VAL A 62 4.52 3.06 24.35
N GLY A 63 4.47 3.02 23.01
CA GLY A 63 5.34 3.79 22.14
C GLY A 63 4.91 5.25 21.92
N LEU A 64 5.84 6.08 21.43
CA LEU A 64 5.58 7.50 21.17
C LEU A 64 4.52 7.68 20.08
N ASN A 65 4.52 6.85 19.02
CA ASN A 65 3.47 6.93 18.02
C ASN A 65 2.09 6.57 18.60
N ARG A 66 2.03 5.67 19.58
CA ARG A 66 0.76 5.29 20.24
C ARG A 66 0.22 6.40 21.13
N MET A 67 1.09 7.20 21.76
CA MET A 67 0.70 8.41 22.49
C MET A 67 0.11 9.47 21.53
N THR A 68 0.81 9.77 20.43
CA THR A 68 0.30 10.66 19.38
C THR A 68 -1.01 10.13 18.75
N ALA A 69 -1.15 8.80 18.60
CA ALA A 69 -2.36 8.16 18.08
C ALA A 69 -3.57 8.34 18.99
N TRP A 70 -3.39 8.20 20.32
CA TRP A 70 -4.44 8.47 21.30
C TRP A 70 -4.89 9.94 21.27
N ASN A 71 -3.95 10.87 21.11
CA ASN A 71 -4.25 12.30 20.95
C ASN A 71 -4.99 12.58 19.62
N LEU A 72 -4.67 11.86 18.54
CA LEU A 72 -5.42 11.89 17.27
C LEU A 72 -6.84 11.33 17.43
N ALA A 73 -7.00 10.20 18.12
CA ALA A 73 -8.30 9.59 18.42
C ALA A 73 -9.20 10.53 19.24
N ASN A 74 -8.63 11.30 20.17
CA ASN A 74 -9.37 12.31 20.95
C ASN A 74 -9.89 13.44 20.05
N CYS A 75 -9.06 14.03 19.19
CA CYS A 75 -9.52 15.07 18.27
C CYS A 75 -10.54 14.55 17.24
N ILE A 76 -10.44 13.28 16.82
CA ILE A 76 -11.46 12.62 15.99
C ILE A 76 -12.77 12.47 16.78
N ARG A 77 -12.72 12.06 18.05
CA ARG A 77 -13.91 11.95 18.91
C ARG A 77 -14.60 13.30 19.10
N GLU A 78 -13.84 14.37 19.30
CA GLU A 78 -14.36 15.75 19.35
C GLU A 78 -15.00 16.16 18.02
N ARG A 79 -14.39 15.83 16.87
CA ARG A 79 -14.96 16.07 15.54
C ARG A 79 -16.29 15.34 15.34
N MET A 80 -16.36 14.09 15.76
CA MET A 80 -17.55 13.25 15.61
C MET A 80 -18.67 13.69 16.55
N LYS A 81 -18.38 14.03 17.82
CA LYS A 81 -19.35 14.64 18.74
C LYS A 81 -19.88 15.96 18.19
N GLY A 82 -19.00 16.83 17.67
CA GLY A 82 -19.41 18.08 17.03
C GLY A 82 -20.37 17.90 15.83
N ARG A 83 -20.28 16.79 15.10
CA ARG A 83 -21.26 16.39 14.07
C ARG A 83 -22.55 15.81 14.66
N VAL A 84 -22.49 14.98 15.71
CA VAL A 84 -23.68 14.47 16.44
C VAL A 84 -24.51 15.63 17.01
N ASP A 85 -23.86 16.62 17.62
CA ASP A 85 -24.47 17.82 18.21
C ASP A 85 -25.00 18.81 17.14
N GLY A 86 -24.78 18.55 15.84
CA GLY A 86 -25.12 19.46 14.74
C GLY A 86 -24.35 20.79 14.75
N SER A 87 -23.32 20.92 15.58
CA SER A 87 -22.47 22.12 15.67
C SER A 87 -21.55 22.28 14.46
N ILE A 88 -21.15 21.15 13.88
CA ILE A 88 -20.50 20.99 12.59
C ILE A 88 -21.58 20.59 11.58
N GLN A 89 -21.79 21.40 10.55
CA GLN A 89 -22.83 21.14 9.55
C GLN A 89 -22.30 20.24 8.42
N SER A 90 -23.08 19.24 8.03
CA SER A 90 -22.76 18.28 6.95
C SER A 90 -22.90 18.89 5.54
N HIS A 91 -22.31 20.07 5.30
CA HIS A 91 -22.23 20.68 3.98
C HIS A 91 -21.03 20.13 3.20
N GLY A 92 -21.26 19.69 1.96
CA GLY A 92 -20.27 18.96 1.13
C GLY A 92 -19.02 19.72 0.67
N ALA A 93 -18.77 20.92 1.22
CA ALA A 93 -17.56 21.71 1.04
C ALA A 93 -16.69 21.79 2.31
N GLN A 94 -17.22 21.43 3.48
CA GLN A 94 -16.48 21.44 4.74
C GLN A 94 -15.61 20.18 4.85
N ILE A 95 -14.31 20.37 5.09
CA ILE A 95 -13.38 19.26 5.33
C ILE A 95 -13.43 18.81 6.79
N ASP A 96 -13.28 17.51 7.05
CA ASP A 96 -13.05 16.95 8.38
C ASP A 96 -11.56 16.66 8.62
N ILE A 97 -10.91 16.03 7.64
CA ILE A 97 -9.50 15.66 7.68
C ILE A 97 -8.81 16.13 6.40
N LEU A 98 -7.83 17.04 6.55
CA LEU A 98 -6.96 17.54 5.49
C LEU A 98 -5.58 16.88 5.62
N VAL A 99 -5.16 16.14 4.61
CA VAL A 99 -3.82 15.54 4.54
C VAL A 99 -3.00 16.29 3.49
N THR A 100 -1.74 16.60 3.80
CA THR A 100 -0.85 17.33 2.89
C THR A 100 0.58 16.82 2.92
N GLY A 101 1.28 17.01 1.79
CA GLY A 101 2.69 16.66 1.60
C GLY A 101 3.18 17.11 0.22
N CYS A 102 4.40 16.73 -0.13
CA CYS A 102 5.00 16.96 -1.46
C CYS A 102 5.55 15.66 -2.06
N GLU A 103 5.69 15.62 -3.39
CA GLU A 103 6.22 14.48 -4.16
C GLU A 103 5.80 13.10 -3.61
N VAL A 104 6.76 12.29 -3.18
CA VAL A 104 6.57 10.92 -2.68
C VAL A 104 5.71 10.89 -1.43
N SER A 105 5.93 11.83 -0.51
CA SER A 105 5.13 11.98 0.71
C SER A 105 3.65 12.26 0.39
N LEU A 106 3.36 12.95 -0.73
CA LEU A 106 1.98 13.18 -1.18
C LEU A 106 1.34 11.95 -1.82
N TRP A 107 2.06 11.17 -2.64
CA TRP A 107 1.44 10.02 -3.33
C TRP A 107 1.03 8.91 -2.35
N VAL A 108 1.82 8.68 -1.30
CA VAL A 108 1.44 7.80 -0.18
C VAL A 108 0.26 8.37 0.61
N ALA A 109 0.20 9.70 0.80
CA ALA A 109 -0.91 10.38 1.45
C ALA A 109 -2.23 10.26 0.65
N GLU A 110 -2.17 10.38 -0.68
CA GLU A 110 -3.32 10.22 -1.58
C GLU A 110 -3.92 8.80 -1.49
N GLN A 111 -3.07 7.77 -1.41
CA GLN A 111 -3.53 6.40 -1.15
C GLN A 111 -4.17 6.28 0.24
N PHE A 112 -3.52 6.78 1.29
CA PHE A 112 -4.05 6.74 2.66
C PHE A 112 -5.42 7.43 2.80
N VAL A 113 -5.60 8.58 2.13
CA VAL A 113 -6.89 9.28 2.05
C VAL A 113 -7.93 8.50 1.26
N SER A 114 -7.55 7.83 0.17
CA SER A 114 -8.46 6.98 -0.61
C SER A 114 -9.07 5.87 0.24
N ASP A 115 -8.24 5.14 0.99
CA ASP A 115 -8.69 4.05 1.86
C ASP A 115 -9.57 4.56 3.03
N LEU A 116 -9.23 5.71 3.63
CA LEU A 116 -10.08 6.36 4.64
C LEU A 116 -11.42 6.82 4.07
N GLN A 117 -11.44 7.42 2.87
CA GLN A 117 -12.65 7.93 2.23
C GLN A 117 -13.60 6.80 1.83
N LYS A 118 -13.08 5.63 1.44
CA LYS A 118 -13.86 4.40 1.26
C LYS A 118 -14.42 3.87 2.58
N SER A 119 -13.63 3.92 3.65
CA SER A 119 -14.02 3.43 4.99
C SER A 119 -15.17 4.26 5.59
N PHE A 120 -15.16 5.58 5.37
CA PHE A 120 -16.09 6.56 5.95
C PHE A 120 -16.68 7.51 4.89
N PRO A 121 -17.66 7.07 4.08
CA PRO A 121 -18.21 7.84 2.97
C PRO A 121 -18.86 9.19 3.35
N TYR A 122 -19.30 9.38 4.61
CA TYR A 122 -19.93 10.63 5.06
C TYR A 122 -18.95 11.63 5.70
N LEU A 123 -17.67 11.28 5.80
CA LEU A 123 -16.60 12.19 6.22
C LEU A 123 -15.92 12.78 4.98
N PHE A 124 -15.60 14.08 5.02
CA PHE A 124 -14.93 14.76 3.92
C PHE A 124 -13.42 14.77 4.16
N ILE A 125 -12.75 13.80 3.54
CA ILE A 125 -11.31 13.54 3.71
C ILE A 125 -10.60 13.89 2.39
N ARG A 126 -9.55 14.71 2.43
CA ARG A 126 -8.88 15.22 1.23
C ARG A 126 -7.35 15.23 1.37
N ALA A 127 -6.67 14.76 0.33
CA ALA A 127 -5.23 14.95 0.13
C ALA A 127 -5.00 16.16 -0.79
N VAL A 128 -4.10 17.07 -0.41
CA VAL A 128 -3.74 18.24 -1.23
C VAL A 128 -2.24 18.54 -1.09
N SER A 129 -1.54 18.74 -2.22
CA SER A 129 -0.13 19.14 -2.21
C SER A 129 0.12 20.41 -1.40
N SER A 130 1.16 20.41 -0.56
CA SER A 130 1.50 21.57 0.29
C SER A 130 1.80 22.82 -0.54
N ASN A 131 2.49 22.67 -1.69
CA ASN A 131 2.73 23.75 -2.64
C ASN A 131 1.41 24.35 -3.20
N LYS A 132 0.38 23.52 -3.36
CA LYS A 132 -0.94 23.93 -3.88
C LYS A 132 -1.78 24.64 -2.81
N LEU A 133 -1.66 24.25 -1.54
CA LEU A 133 -2.23 25.00 -0.41
C LEU A 133 -1.54 26.36 -0.24
N LEU A 134 -0.21 26.42 -0.40
CA LEU A 134 0.53 27.68 -0.41
C LEU A 134 0.11 28.60 -1.56
N GLY A 135 -0.10 28.09 -2.78
CA GLY A 135 -0.65 28.87 -3.89
C GLY A 135 -2.09 29.36 -3.66
N LEU A 136 -2.95 28.54 -3.01
CA LEU A 136 -4.36 28.88 -2.79
C LEU A 136 -4.62 29.86 -1.63
N PHE A 137 -3.75 29.90 -0.62
CA PHE A 137 -3.95 30.72 0.60
C PHE A 137 -2.81 31.70 0.89
N GLY A 138 -1.60 31.41 0.42
CA GLY A 138 -0.39 32.22 0.61
C GLY A 138 -0.13 33.26 -0.47
N GLN A 139 -0.91 33.29 -1.56
CA GLN A 139 -0.83 34.32 -2.62
C GLN A 139 -2.07 35.22 -2.59
N GLU A 140 -1.91 36.48 -2.98
CA GLU A 140 -3.03 37.38 -3.29
C GLU A 140 -3.68 37.02 -4.62
N LEU A 141 -2.86 36.86 -5.66
CA LEU A 141 -3.27 36.51 -7.02
C LEU A 141 -3.11 35.01 -7.25
N VAL A 142 -4.15 34.25 -6.90
CA VAL A 142 -4.25 32.81 -7.19
C VAL A 142 -4.33 32.60 -8.71
N MET A 143 -3.19 32.32 -9.36
CA MET A 143 -3.20 31.85 -10.75
C MET A 143 -3.90 30.49 -10.85
N PRO A 144 -4.84 30.29 -11.79
CA PRO A 144 -5.58 29.04 -11.92
C PRO A 144 -4.68 27.95 -12.53
N CYS A 145 -3.98 27.20 -11.67
CA CYS A 145 -3.26 25.99 -12.09
C CYS A 145 -4.24 25.01 -12.75
N THR A 146 -3.90 24.54 -13.94
CA THR A 146 -4.77 23.66 -14.73
C THR A 146 -5.11 22.36 -13.98
N GLY A 147 -6.35 21.90 -14.11
CA GLY A 147 -6.83 20.68 -13.44
C GLY A 147 -7.12 20.83 -11.94
N PHE A 148 -7.50 22.01 -11.45
CA PHE A 148 -8.00 22.18 -10.08
C PHE A 148 -9.45 22.69 -10.03
N PRO A 149 -10.42 21.87 -9.55
CA PRO A 149 -11.82 22.26 -9.39
C PRO A 149 -12.10 22.99 -8.07
N TYR A 150 -11.05 23.38 -7.33
CA TYR A 150 -11.16 23.93 -5.98
C TYR A 150 -10.73 25.39 -5.91
N SER A 151 -11.58 26.19 -5.26
CA SER A 151 -11.35 27.59 -4.89
C SER A 151 -11.48 27.73 -3.36
N GLN A 152 -11.04 28.86 -2.79
CA GLN A 152 -11.32 29.22 -1.40
C GLN A 152 -12.82 29.16 -1.04
N LYS A 153 -13.72 29.28 -2.04
CA LYS A 153 -15.19 29.16 -1.87
C LYS A 153 -15.73 27.73 -1.86
N THR A 154 -14.95 26.73 -2.30
CA THR A 154 -15.39 25.32 -2.40
C THR A 154 -14.69 24.39 -1.42
N MET A 155 -13.69 24.90 -0.70
CA MET A 155 -12.90 24.17 0.29
C MET A 155 -12.98 24.94 1.60
N ASP A 156 -13.96 24.60 2.43
CA ASP A 156 -14.18 25.27 3.71
C ASP A 156 -13.34 24.62 4.82
N ILE A 157 -12.37 25.40 5.30
CA ILE A 157 -11.41 25.06 6.35
C ILE A 157 -11.75 25.82 7.66
N LYS A 158 -12.77 26.70 7.67
CA LYS A 158 -13.04 27.66 8.76
C LYS A 158 -13.38 26.99 10.09
N ASN A 159 -14.07 25.85 10.04
CA ASN A 159 -14.42 25.04 11.22
C ASN A 159 -13.25 24.12 11.67
N SER A 160 -11.99 24.57 11.55
CA SER A 160 -10.77 23.87 12.02
C SER A 160 -10.75 22.34 11.81
N PRO A 161 -10.51 21.84 10.58
CA PRO A 161 -10.35 20.41 10.31
C PRO A 161 -9.09 19.85 10.98
N ILE A 162 -9.05 18.53 11.16
CA ILE A 162 -7.84 17.83 11.58
C ILE A 162 -6.84 17.87 10.42
N VAL A 163 -5.63 18.35 10.65
CA VAL A 163 -4.59 18.46 9.63
C VAL A 163 -3.51 17.41 9.87
N MET A 164 -3.12 16.68 8.83
CA MET A 164 -1.98 15.74 8.86
C MET A 164 -0.96 16.14 7.80
N ILE A 165 0.27 16.44 8.22
CA ILE A 165 1.38 16.87 7.36
C ILE A 165 2.37 15.71 7.23
N ILE A 166 2.44 15.11 6.06
CA ILE A 166 3.30 13.96 5.76
C ILE A 166 4.52 14.48 5.00
N SER A 167 5.71 14.31 5.56
CA SER A 167 6.98 14.73 4.96
C SER A 167 8.09 13.81 5.44
N HIS A 168 8.63 12.96 4.56
CA HIS A 168 9.65 11.97 4.93
C HIS A 168 10.89 12.58 5.61
N SER A 169 11.28 13.80 5.25
CA SER A 169 12.43 14.51 5.87
C SER A 169 12.04 15.41 7.03
N GLY A 170 10.76 15.83 7.12
CA GLY A 170 10.30 16.90 8.00
C GLY A 170 11.05 18.24 7.82
N GLY A 171 11.73 18.42 6.68
CA GLY A 171 12.59 19.57 6.36
C GLY A 171 12.41 20.14 4.95
N THR A 172 11.55 19.55 4.12
CA THR A 172 11.18 20.12 2.82
C THR A 172 10.39 21.43 3.00
N PHE A 173 10.70 22.43 2.18
CA PHE A 173 10.15 23.78 2.36
C PHE A 173 8.63 23.85 2.18
N GLY A 174 8.08 23.12 1.21
CA GLY A 174 6.62 23.09 0.98
C GLY A 174 5.81 22.70 2.23
N PRO A 175 6.06 21.52 2.83
CA PRO A 175 5.43 21.13 4.10
C PRO A 175 5.70 22.09 5.26
N LEU A 176 6.91 22.65 5.39
CA LEU A 176 7.28 23.58 6.46
C LEU A 176 6.64 24.97 6.35
N ALA A 177 6.46 25.50 5.15
CA ALA A 177 5.71 26.74 4.95
C ALA A 177 4.20 26.50 5.07
N CYS A 178 3.72 25.31 4.67
CA CYS A 178 2.32 24.91 4.81
C CYS A 178 1.92 24.66 6.28
N SER A 179 2.78 24.07 7.11
CA SER A 179 2.55 23.94 8.55
C SER A 179 2.38 25.30 9.21
N ASN A 180 3.24 26.27 8.90
CA ASN A 180 3.10 27.67 9.35
C ASN A 180 1.75 28.27 8.94
N LEU A 181 1.38 28.16 7.66
CA LEU A 181 0.13 28.73 7.14
C LEU A 181 -1.11 28.12 7.81
N LEU A 182 -1.14 26.80 8.00
CA LEU A 182 -2.31 26.09 8.54
C LEU A 182 -2.55 26.33 10.04
N GLN A 183 -1.58 26.86 10.80
CA GLN A 183 -1.77 27.30 12.20
C GLN A 183 -2.84 28.39 12.35
N SER A 184 -3.13 29.15 11.28
CA SER A 184 -4.20 30.15 11.29
C SER A 184 -5.60 29.55 11.20
N PHE A 185 -5.73 28.35 10.60
CA PHE A 185 -7.02 27.70 10.32
C PHE A 185 -7.37 26.58 11.33
N SER A 186 -6.39 25.86 11.86
CA SER A 186 -6.63 24.71 12.76
C SER A 186 -5.70 24.66 13.97
N SER A 187 -6.29 24.33 15.12
CA SER A 187 -5.59 23.99 16.36
C SER A 187 -5.23 22.50 16.47
N SER A 188 -5.61 21.67 15.50
CA SER A 188 -5.41 20.20 15.52
C SER A 188 -4.54 19.75 14.35
N ILE A 189 -3.27 20.14 14.39
CA ILE A 189 -2.26 19.81 13.37
C ILE A 189 -1.37 18.68 13.89
N PHE A 190 -1.18 17.65 13.06
CA PHE A 190 -0.29 16.53 13.28
C PHE A 190 0.76 16.45 12.16
N ALA A 191 1.92 15.86 12.44
CA ALA A 191 2.93 15.55 11.42
C ALA A 191 3.34 14.08 11.44
N VAL A 192 3.72 13.56 10.26
CA VAL A 192 4.36 12.26 10.07
C VAL A 192 5.72 12.52 9.43
N THR A 193 6.79 12.26 10.18
CA THR A 193 8.17 12.59 9.81
C THR A 193 9.11 11.42 10.05
N SER A 194 10.34 11.47 9.50
CA SER A 194 11.39 10.49 9.81
C SER A 194 11.67 10.41 11.30
N GLU A 195 11.93 11.57 11.90
CA GLU A 195 12.30 11.75 13.30
C GLU A 195 11.46 12.79 14.02
N TRP A 196 11.47 12.70 15.35
CA TRP A 196 10.73 13.61 16.25
C TRP A 196 11.32 15.03 16.28
N ASP A 197 12.62 15.20 15.96
CA ASP A 197 13.34 16.47 16.04
C ASP A 197 13.56 17.18 14.68
N THR A 198 12.72 16.86 13.68
CA THR A 198 12.70 17.54 12.38
C THR A 198 12.23 19.01 12.47
N GLN A 199 12.40 19.81 11.41
CA GLN A 199 12.02 21.23 11.43
C GLN A 199 10.51 21.44 11.60
N VAL A 200 9.69 20.62 10.92
CA VAL A 200 8.23 20.58 11.13
C VAL A 200 7.89 20.15 12.56
N GLY A 201 8.61 19.16 13.11
CA GLY A 201 8.44 18.73 14.51
C GLY A 201 8.73 19.83 15.51
N LYS A 202 9.87 20.53 15.38
CA LYS A 202 10.25 21.69 16.20
C LYS A 202 9.21 22.80 16.15
N GLN A 203 8.70 23.12 14.97
CA GLN A 203 7.64 24.11 14.81
C GLN A 203 6.33 23.68 15.50
N LEU A 204 5.92 22.42 15.38
CA LEU A 204 4.72 21.93 16.06
C LEU A 204 4.87 21.91 17.58
N ARG A 205 6.04 21.52 18.13
CA ARG A 205 6.28 21.65 19.58
C ARG A 205 6.14 23.09 20.06
N SER A 206 6.64 24.09 19.30
CA SER A 206 6.46 25.51 19.64
C SER A 206 5.01 26.04 19.60
N MET A 207 4.04 25.24 19.14
CA MET A 207 2.61 25.60 19.06
C MET A 207 1.77 25.04 20.23
N TYR A 208 2.28 24.04 20.94
CA TYR A 208 1.60 23.36 22.05
C TYR A 208 2.49 23.42 23.31
N SER A 209 2.06 22.87 24.45
CA SER A 209 2.97 22.66 25.58
C SER A 209 3.92 21.50 25.30
N ASP A 210 5.12 21.51 25.87
CA ASP A 210 6.13 20.42 25.72
C ASP A 210 5.73 19.11 26.45
N ASP A 211 4.46 18.95 26.85
CA ASP A 211 3.95 17.75 27.50
C ASP A 211 3.92 16.57 26.52
N LEU A 212 4.66 15.51 26.80
CA LEU A 212 4.72 14.29 25.99
C LEU A 212 3.32 13.68 25.69
N LEU A 213 2.36 13.86 26.59
CA LEU A 213 0.97 13.42 26.45
C LEU A 213 0.17 14.21 25.38
N SER A 214 0.62 15.42 25.05
CA SER A 214 0.02 16.29 24.02
C SER A 214 0.68 16.14 22.64
N SER A 215 1.59 15.17 22.49
CA SER A 215 2.36 14.92 21.26
C SER A 215 1.49 14.87 20.00
N ARG A 216 1.95 15.59 18.96
CA ARG A 216 1.30 15.73 17.64
C ARG A 216 2.13 15.12 16.50
N ILE A 217 3.27 14.53 16.81
CA ILE A 217 4.27 14.09 15.83
C ILE A 217 4.35 12.56 15.87
N PHE A 218 4.21 11.94 14.70
CA PHE A 218 4.50 10.53 14.47
C PHE A 218 5.90 10.42 13.84
N SER A 219 6.70 9.46 14.32
CA SER A 219 8.08 9.19 13.87
C SER A 219 8.17 7.82 13.21
N THR A 220 8.83 7.71 12.06
CA THR A 220 9.10 6.41 11.42
C THR A 220 10.37 5.73 11.92
N GLY A 221 11.25 6.43 12.66
CA GLY A 221 12.49 5.85 13.20
C GLY A 221 13.51 5.49 12.13
N VAL A 222 13.50 6.21 11.00
CA VAL A 222 14.41 6.00 9.85
C VAL A 222 15.75 6.73 10.04
N GLY A 223 15.86 7.60 11.04
CA GLY A 223 16.94 8.56 11.19
C GLY A 223 16.76 9.80 10.30
N VAL A 224 17.44 10.88 10.65
CA VAL A 224 17.38 12.15 9.89
C VAL A 224 17.88 11.90 8.45
N ARG A 225 17.17 12.46 7.45
CA ARG A 225 17.56 12.45 6.04
C ARG A 225 17.43 13.88 5.47
N PRO A 226 18.44 14.42 4.76
CA PRO A 226 18.44 15.82 4.31
C PRO A 226 17.61 16.07 3.04
N ALA A 227 17.29 15.01 2.30
CA ALA A 227 16.34 14.99 1.19
C ALA A 227 15.23 13.97 1.50
N GLU A 228 14.20 13.87 0.65
CA GLU A 228 13.23 12.77 0.70
C GLU A 228 13.76 11.59 -0.16
N PRO A 229 14.23 10.47 0.46
CA PRO A 229 14.66 9.30 -0.28
C PRO A 229 13.43 8.56 -0.82
N CYS A 230 13.62 7.73 -1.86
CA CYS A 230 12.57 6.87 -2.40
C CYS A 230 12.76 5.39 -2.00
N SER A 231 13.40 5.14 -0.86
CA SER A 231 13.76 3.82 -0.33
C SER A 231 12.91 3.49 0.92
N VAL A 232 13.56 3.11 2.03
CA VAL A 232 12.95 2.76 3.33
C VAL A 232 12.01 3.84 3.87
N SER A 233 12.30 5.12 3.64
CA SER A 233 11.44 6.26 3.99
C SER A 233 9.99 6.10 3.53
N VAL A 234 9.78 5.66 2.29
CA VAL A 234 8.45 5.48 1.68
C VAL A 234 7.72 4.31 2.32
N VAL A 235 8.44 3.19 2.48
CA VAL A 235 7.92 1.93 3.06
C VAL A 235 7.55 2.13 4.53
N ALA A 236 8.42 2.80 5.29
CA ALA A 236 8.22 3.11 6.70
C ALA A 236 7.06 4.09 6.92
N THR A 237 6.92 5.10 6.07
CA THR A 237 5.79 6.04 6.13
C THR A 237 4.47 5.35 5.78
N HIS A 238 4.43 4.49 4.75
CA HIS A 238 3.24 3.71 4.39
C HIS A 238 2.86 2.67 5.45
N GLN A 239 3.86 2.02 6.08
CA GLN A 239 3.67 1.12 7.22
C GLN A 239 3.09 1.86 8.43
N LEU A 240 3.64 3.02 8.79
CA LEU A 240 3.15 3.86 9.88
C LEU A 240 1.73 4.38 9.61
N LEU A 241 1.44 4.81 8.38
CA LEU A 241 0.10 5.22 7.96
C LEU A 241 -0.92 4.07 7.94
N THR A 242 -0.47 2.81 7.81
CA THR A 242 -1.34 1.62 7.95
C THR A 242 -1.75 1.43 9.41
N ASN A 243 -0.80 1.54 10.35
CA ASN A 243 -1.11 1.47 11.79
C ASN A 243 -2.00 2.67 12.24
N ILE A 244 -1.75 3.87 11.72
CA ILE A 244 -2.60 5.05 11.96
C ILE A 244 -4.01 4.84 11.41
N PHE A 245 -4.15 4.27 10.21
CA PHE A 245 -5.44 3.94 9.61
C PHE A 245 -6.26 2.99 10.50
N GLU A 246 -5.65 1.91 10.98
CA GLU A 246 -6.30 0.96 11.90
C GLU A 246 -6.79 1.65 13.19
N HIS A 247 -5.96 2.51 13.78
CA HIS A 247 -6.32 3.20 15.03
C HIS A 247 -7.43 4.25 14.85
N ILE A 248 -7.43 4.98 13.72
CA ILE A 248 -8.55 5.84 13.32
C ILE A 248 -9.83 5.01 13.22
N CYS A 249 -9.76 3.86 12.55
CA CYS A 249 -10.92 3.00 12.32
C CYS A 249 -11.48 2.41 13.63
N VAL A 250 -10.64 1.85 14.52
CA VAL A 250 -11.09 1.40 15.85
C VAL A 250 -11.75 2.54 16.63
N SER A 251 -11.15 3.74 16.59
CA SER A 251 -11.65 4.90 17.35
C SER A 251 -13.02 5.39 16.90
N ILE A 252 -13.39 5.18 15.62
CA ILE A 252 -14.72 5.51 15.07
C ILE A 252 -15.70 4.34 15.24
N ILE A 253 -15.25 3.09 15.08
CA ILE A 253 -16.10 1.90 15.21
C ILE A 253 -16.52 1.64 16.67
N SER A 254 -15.69 2.03 17.65
CA SER A 254 -15.92 1.76 19.08
C SER A 254 -17.12 2.51 19.70
N GLU A 255 -17.70 3.50 19.03
CA GLU A 255 -18.91 4.19 19.49
C GLU A 255 -20.00 4.09 18.39
N PRO A 256 -21.18 3.47 18.66
CA PRO A 256 -22.18 3.21 17.61
C PRO A 256 -22.77 4.51 17.02
N THR A 257 -22.84 5.57 17.83
CA THR A 257 -23.14 6.95 17.44
C THR A 257 -22.29 7.42 16.25
N PHE A 258 -20.96 7.23 16.33
CA PHE A 258 -20.02 7.65 15.31
C PHE A 258 -20.07 6.74 14.08
N ARG A 259 -20.38 5.45 14.24
CA ARG A 259 -20.59 4.52 13.12
C ARG A 259 -21.68 5.03 12.17
N HIS A 260 -22.81 5.50 12.71
CA HIS A 260 -23.88 6.10 11.91
C HIS A 260 -23.48 7.45 11.29
N VAL A 261 -22.85 8.35 12.04
CA VAL A 261 -22.50 9.71 11.56
C VAL A 261 -21.38 9.71 10.50
N SER A 262 -20.49 8.71 10.52
CA SER A 262 -19.43 8.53 9.51
C SER A 262 -19.84 7.70 8.30
N GLY A 263 -20.97 6.97 8.39
CA GLY A 263 -21.42 6.02 7.38
C GLY A 263 -20.50 4.79 7.28
N ALA A 264 -19.85 4.38 8.38
CA ALA A 264 -18.74 3.44 8.37
C ALA A 264 -19.10 2.09 7.71
N VAL A 265 -18.47 1.80 6.57
CA VAL A 265 -18.60 0.52 5.85
C VAL A 265 -17.76 -0.56 6.54
N ILE A 266 -16.56 -0.19 6.98
CA ILE A 266 -15.57 -1.08 7.59
C ILE A 266 -16.11 -1.84 8.81
N THR A 267 -15.83 -3.14 8.89
CA THR A 267 -16.15 -3.98 10.04
C THR A 267 -14.94 -4.17 10.97
N GLU A 268 -15.21 -4.61 12.19
CA GLU A 268 -14.14 -5.04 13.12
C GLU A 268 -13.34 -6.22 12.54
N LEU A 269 -14.01 -7.18 11.88
CA LEU A 269 -13.37 -8.34 11.26
C LEU A 269 -12.38 -7.92 10.14
N ASP A 270 -12.72 -6.91 9.33
CA ASP A 270 -11.81 -6.38 8.30
C ASP A 270 -10.51 -5.84 8.91
N LEU A 271 -10.58 -5.19 10.08
CA LEU A 271 -9.40 -4.72 10.80
C LEU A 271 -8.59 -5.88 11.38
N GLN A 272 -9.23 -6.90 11.96
CA GLN A 272 -8.54 -8.09 12.47
C GLN A 272 -7.83 -8.87 11.34
N ILE A 273 -8.40 -8.87 10.13
CA ILE A 273 -7.78 -9.42 8.90
C ILE A 273 -6.61 -8.53 8.43
N LEU A 274 -6.78 -7.20 8.43
CA LEU A 274 -5.74 -6.26 8.01
C LEU A 274 -4.51 -6.33 8.91
N GLU A 275 -4.67 -6.19 10.24
CA GLU A 275 -3.54 -6.30 11.18
C GLU A 275 -2.92 -7.70 11.12
N ARG A 276 -3.69 -8.77 10.87
CA ARG A 276 -3.09 -10.10 10.64
C ARG A 276 -2.15 -10.10 9.42
N CYS A 277 -2.60 -9.55 8.30
CA CYS A 277 -1.78 -9.40 7.10
C CYS A 277 -0.59 -8.46 7.34
N ASN A 278 -0.76 -7.44 8.19
CA ASN A 278 0.28 -6.50 8.61
C ASN A 278 1.40 -7.23 9.38
N GLN A 279 1.09 -8.09 10.36
CA GLN A 279 2.12 -8.86 11.09
C GLN A 279 2.91 -9.80 10.16
N GLU A 280 2.22 -10.45 9.22
CA GLU A 280 2.82 -11.44 8.32
C GLU A 280 3.56 -10.81 7.13
N ASN A 281 3.28 -9.54 6.81
CA ASN A 281 3.97 -8.76 5.79
C ASN A 281 5.49 -8.67 6.04
N ILE A 282 5.93 -8.56 7.29
CA ILE A 282 7.37 -8.51 7.63
C ILE A 282 8.11 -9.73 7.06
N ARG A 283 7.52 -10.93 7.13
CA ARG A 283 8.10 -12.18 6.59
C ARG A 283 8.18 -12.21 5.06
N ALA A 284 7.31 -11.45 4.38
CA ALA A 284 7.39 -11.28 2.93
C ALA A 284 8.48 -10.28 2.55
N LEU A 285 8.64 -9.19 3.31
CA LEU A 285 9.74 -8.23 3.14
C LEU A 285 11.11 -8.91 3.40
N GLU A 286 11.23 -9.72 4.45
CA GLU A 286 12.39 -10.60 4.70
C GLU A 286 12.78 -11.43 3.46
N GLU A 287 11.82 -12.05 2.78
CA GLU A 287 12.03 -12.95 1.63
C GLU A 287 12.30 -12.21 0.31
N ILE A 288 11.89 -10.94 0.21
CA ILE A 288 12.19 -10.04 -0.94
C ILE A 288 13.58 -9.40 -0.80
N VAL A 289 14.02 -9.11 0.43
CA VAL A 289 15.25 -8.35 0.75
C VAL A 289 16.43 -9.24 1.19
N CYS A 290 16.19 -10.50 1.53
CA CYS A 290 17.18 -11.46 2.06
C CYS A 290 17.80 -11.06 3.42
N VAL A 291 17.12 -10.21 4.19
CA VAL A 291 17.56 -9.77 5.53
C VAL A 291 16.44 -9.99 6.54
N ASP A 292 16.77 -10.57 7.68
CA ASP A 292 15.85 -10.77 8.81
C ASP A 292 15.51 -9.43 9.49
N LYS A 293 14.39 -9.37 10.22
CA LYS A 293 13.97 -8.19 11.00
C LYS A 293 14.99 -7.69 12.03
N HIS A 294 16.01 -8.48 12.34
CA HIS A 294 17.14 -8.14 13.23
C HIS A 294 18.39 -7.62 12.48
N GLY A 295 18.37 -7.53 11.15
CA GLY A 295 19.50 -7.10 10.31
C GLY A 295 20.47 -8.22 9.88
N GLY A 296 20.24 -9.47 10.31
CA GLY A 296 21.04 -10.63 9.88
C GLY A 296 20.67 -11.13 8.49
N GLU A 297 21.65 -11.58 7.70
CA GLU A 297 21.40 -12.15 6.37
C GLU A 297 20.68 -13.51 6.45
N LEU A 298 19.74 -13.75 5.53
CA LEU A 298 18.94 -14.96 5.50
C LEU A 298 19.62 -16.09 4.72
N HIS A 299 19.47 -17.32 5.21
CA HIS A 299 20.03 -18.50 4.57
C HIS A 299 19.49 -18.68 3.12
N GLU A 300 20.40 -18.84 2.16
CA GLU A 300 20.18 -18.81 0.69
C GLU A 300 18.87 -19.44 0.20
N ARG A 301 18.46 -20.58 0.79
CA ARG A 301 17.23 -21.30 0.43
C ARG A 301 15.95 -20.46 0.59
N ARG A 302 15.96 -19.41 1.43
CA ARG A 302 14.87 -18.43 1.58
C ARG A 302 14.95 -17.29 0.55
N CYS A 303 16.13 -16.91 0.06
CA CYS A 303 16.33 -15.70 -0.75
C CYS A 303 16.07 -15.84 -2.26
N LYS A 304 15.23 -16.81 -2.66
CA LYS A 304 15.01 -17.13 -4.08
C LYS A 304 14.38 -15.98 -4.87
N THR A 305 13.45 -15.24 -4.24
CA THR A 305 12.81 -14.08 -4.85
C THR A 305 13.79 -12.91 -5.02
N GLU A 306 14.67 -12.66 -4.06
CA GLU A 306 15.74 -11.65 -4.17
C GLU A 306 16.71 -11.99 -5.32
N VAL A 307 17.16 -13.25 -5.42
CA VAL A 307 18.04 -13.71 -6.51
C VAL A 307 17.36 -13.59 -7.89
N GLU A 308 16.06 -13.91 -8.00
CA GLU A 308 15.28 -13.71 -9.23
C GLU A 308 15.21 -12.21 -9.60
N LEU A 309 14.88 -11.33 -8.65
CA LEU A 309 14.84 -9.87 -8.84
C LEU A 309 16.20 -9.28 -9.25
N ARG A 310 17.29 -9.70 -8.60
CA ARG A 310 18.66 -9.28 -8.96
C ARG A 310 19.01 -9.73 -10.37
N SER A 311 18.72 -10.98 -10.75
CA SER A 311 18.99 -11.48 -12.10
C SER A 311 18.23 -10.73 -13.20
N ALA A 312 16.99 -10.29 -12.91
CA ALA A 312 16.22 -9.42 -13.80
C ALA A 312 16.84 -8.02 -13.92
N GLY A 313 17.34 -7.48 -12.81
CA GLY A 313 18.09 -6.22 -12.76
C GLY A 313 19.39 -6.25 -13.58
N ASP A 314 20.19 -7.32 -13.44
CA ASP A 314 21.41 -7.52 -14.24
C ASP A 314 21.10 -7.65 -15.75
N LEU A 315 20.03 -8.37 -16.11
CA LEU A 315 19.60 -8.51 -17.50
C LEU A 315 19.21 -7.13 -18.09
N TRP A 316 18.48 -6.31 -17.34
CA TRP A 316 18.13 -4.95 -17.75
C TRP A 316 19.34 -4.00 -17.79
N ALA A 317 20.28 -4.09 -16.85
CA ALA A 317 21.53 -3.34 -16.89
C ALA A 317 22.34 -3.64 -18.15
N ASP A 318 22.39 -4.91 -18.56
CA ASP A 318 23.05 -5.30 -19.81
C ASP A 318 22.31 -4.80 -21.07
N HIS A 319 21.06 -4.32 -20.98
CA HIS A 319 20.44 -3.55 -22.06
C HIS A 319 20.88 -2.08 -22.06
N ILE A 320 21.14 -1.47 -20.90
CA ILE A 320 21.65 -0.09 -20.78
C ILE A 320 23.12 -0.04 -21.24
N LEU A 321 23.95 -0.98 -20.78
CA LEU A 321 25.37 -1.10 -21.12
C LEU A 321 25.65 -1.52 -22.57
N GLU A 322 24.63 -1.84 -23.37
CA GLU A 322 24.79 -2.22 -24.79
C GLU A 322 25.55 -1.15 -25.60
N VAL A 323 25.19 0.13 -25.43
CA VAL A 323 25.82 1.24 -26.17
C VAL A 323 27.25 1.50 -25.68
N PRO A 324 27.53 1.67 -24.37
CA PRO A 324 28.90 1.75 -23.86
C PRO A 324 29.81 0.59 -24.32
N LYS A 325 29.34 -0.66 -24.21
CA LYS A 325 30.11 -1.86 -24.63
C LYS A 325 30.45 -1.81 -26.13
N ALA A 326 29.48 -1.46 -26.97
CA ALA A 326 29.71 -1.38 -28.42
C ALA A 326 30.69 -0.26 -28.80
N TYR A 327 30.64 0.90 -28.16
CA TYR A 327 31.60 1.98 -28.38
C TYR A 327 33.04 1.57 -27.99
N ILE A 328 33.21 0.84 -26.88
CA ILE A 328 34.52 0.32 -26.46
C ILE A 328 35.05 -0.72 -27.44
N MET A 329 34.21 -1.65 -27.92
CA MET A 329 34.59 -2.61 -28.96
C MET A 329 35.00 -1.90 -30.26
N SER A 330 34.27 -0.86 -30.66
CA SER A 330 34.61 -0.04 -31.83
C SER A 330 35.95 0.68 -31.66
N PHE A 331 36.22 1.25 -30.48
CA PHE A 331 37.48 1.90 -30.16
C PHE A 331 38.66 0.92 -30.20
N ILE A 332 38.52 -0.27 -29.59
CA ILE A 332 39.56 -1.31 -29.61
C ILE A 332 39.86 -1.77 -31.04
N TYR A 333 38.82 -1.99 -31.86
CA TYR A 333 39.00 -2.35 -33.27
C TYR A 333 39.73 -1.25 -34.05
N ILE A 334 39.28 0.01 -33.96
CA ILE A 334 39.92 1.15 -34.64
C ILE A 334 41.39 1.29 -34.20
N MET A 335 41.67 1.20 -32.91
CA MET A 335 43.05 1.24 -32.40
C MET A 335 43.90 0.11 -32.97
N ALA A 336 43.40 -1.12 -33.01
CA ALA A 336 44.14 -2.27 -33.54
C ALA A 336 44.41 -2.15 -35.05
N THR A 337 43.41 -1.82 -35.87
CA THR A 337 43.55 -1.77 -37.33
C THR A 337 44.32 -0.54 -37.83
N VAL A 338 44.21 0.61 -37.13
CA VAL A 338 44.97 1.82 -37.48
C VAL A 338 46.43 1.72 -37.05
N THR A 339 46.74 1.16 -35.87
CA THR A 339 48.14 1.01 -35.43
C THR A 339 48.90 -0.10 -36.15
N SER A 340 48.24 -1.22 -36.47
CA SER A 340 48.85 -2.28 -37.29
C SER A 340 48.98 -1.93 -38.77
N GLY A 341 48.17 -0.99 -39.26
CA GLY A 341 48.06 -0.70 -40.69
C GLY A 341 47.31 -1.76 -41.49
N TRP A 342 46.65 -2.72 -40.84
CA TRP A 342 45.89 -3.82 -41.46
C TRP A 342 44.38 -3.69 -41.18
N PRO A 343 43.63 -2.94 -42.01
CA PRO A 343 42.17 -3.04 -42.08
C PRO A 343 41.72 -4.46 -42.46
N LEU A 344 40.55 -4.89 -42.00
CA LEU A 344 40.14 -6.30 -42.10
C LEU A 344 39.89 -6.76 -43.54
N VAL A 345 39.18 -5.98 -44.36
CA VAL A 345 38.85 -6.40 -45.74
C VAL A 345 40.07 -6.22 -46.65
N CYS A 346 40.77 -5.09 -46.56
CA CYS A 346 41.96 -4.79 -47.33
C CYS A 346 43.12 -5.74 -46.98
N GLY A 347 43.38 -5.99 -45.69
CA GLY A 347 44.43 -6.90 -45.22
C GLY A 347 44.21 -8.35 -45.67
N LEU A 348 42.96 -8.85 -45.61
CA LEU A 348 42.61 -10.15 -46.19
C LEU A 348 42.81 -10.18 -47.71
N ALA A 349 42.43 -9.13 -48.43
CA ALA A 349 42.62 -9.07 -49.89
C ALA A 349 44.09 -9.04 -50.30
N THR A 350 44.94 -8.27 -49.59
CA THR A 350 46.39 -8.26 -49.81
C THR A 350 47.05 -9.59 -49.42
N ALA A 351 46.59 -10.24 -48.34
CA ALA A 351 47.03 -11.60 -48.00
C ALA A 351 46.64 -12.64 -49.07
N CYS A 352 45.50 -12.47 -49.74
CA CYS A 352 45.08 -13.23 -50.91
C CYS A 352 45.76 -12.79 -52.23
N GLY A 353 46.75 -11.88 -52.18
CA GLY A 353 47.60 -11.51 -53.31
C GLY A 353 47.14 -10.30 -54.14
N LEU A 354 46.07 -9.59 -53.75
CA LEU A 354 45.61 -8.38 -54.45
C LEU A 354 46.63 -7.25 -54.34
N ARG A 355 47.03 -6.63 -55.45
CA ARG A 355 48.06 -5.59 -55.47
C ARG A 355 47.45 -4.20 -55.34
N SER A 356 48.18 -3.28 -54.72
CA SER A 356 47.76 -1.89 -54.49
C SER A 356 47.56 -1.07 -55.77
N SER A 357 47.96 -1.60 -56.93
CA SER A 357 47.71 -1.06 -58.28
C SER A 357 46.30 -1.31 -58.80
N ASP A 358 45.61 -2.30 -58.24
CA ASP A 358 44.45 -2.90 -58.91
C ASP A 358 43.17 -2.16 -58.52
N TRP A 359 42.25 -1.94 -59.47
CA TRP A 359 40.99 -1.21 -59.22
C TRP A 359 40.17 -1.82 -58.05
N GLY A 360 40.26 -3.13 -57.84
CA GLY A 360 39.65 -3.83 -56.71
C GLY A 360 40.15 -3.38 -55.33
N PHE A 361 41.37 -2.84 -55.22
CA PHE A 361 41.93 -2.31 -53.98
C PHE A 361 41.17 -1.06 -53.49
N PHE A 362 40.60 -0.27 -54.39
CA PHE A 362 39.71 0.84 -54.02
C PHE A 362 38.37 0.32 -53.48
N ILE A 363 37.87 -0.81 -53.99
CA ILE A 363 36.63 -1.44 -53.52
C ILE A 363 36.83 -2.07 -52.13
N THR A 364 37.94 -2.74 -51.86
CA THR A 364 38.22 -3.29 -50.51
C THR A 364 38.36 -2.17 -49.48
N ARG A 365 39.06 -1.07 -49.82
CA ARG A 365 39.12 0.13 -48.96
C ARG A 365 37.77 0.82 -48.77
N PHE A 366 36.88 0.83 -49.76
CA PHE A 366 35.51 1.31 -49.61
C PHE A 366 34.70 0.43 -48.65
N LEU A 367 34.84 -0.90 -48.75
CA LEU A 367 34.19 -1.85 -47.83
C LEU A 367 34.69 -1.71 -46.39
N ASP A 368 36.00 -1.51 -46.17
CA ASP A 368 36.53 -1.16 -44.85
C ASP A 368 35.98 0.17 -44.33
N ALA A 369 35.86 1.21 -45.18
CA ALA A 369 35.27 2.49 -44.79
C ALA A 369 33.79 2.34 -44.37
N CYS A 370 33.01 1.53 -45.09
CA CYS A 370 31.65 1.16 -44.69
C CYS A 370 31.64 0.39 -43.36
N LEU A 371 32.59 -0.54 -43.16
CA LEU A 371 32.72 -1.31 -41.92
C LEU A 371 33.02 -0.39 -40.73
N TYR A 372 33.94 0.56 -40.85
CA TYR A 372 34.20 1.57 -39.81
C TYR A 372 32.97 2.44 -39.50
N PHE A 373 32.23 2.89 -40.52
CA PHE A 373 31.04 3.72 -40.33
C PHE A 373 29.90 2.98 -39.59
N TRP A 374 29.68 1.70 -39.90
CA TRP A 374 28.67 0.86 -39.26
C TRP A 374 29.19 0.09 -38.03
N LEU A 375 30.44 0.31 -37.61
CA LEU A 375 31.12 -0.48 -36.58
C LEU A 375 30.36 -0.53 -35.23
N PRO A 376 29.81 0.58 -34.68
CA PRO A 376 28.98 0.51 -33.47
C PRO A 376 27.73 -0.37 -33.65
N GLN A 377 27.06 -0.28 -34.80
CA GLN A 377 25.84 -1.05 -35.11
C GLN A 377 26.17 -2.55 -35.28
N ILE A 378 27.30 -2.86 -35.92
CA ILE A 378 27.83 -4.23 -36.05
C ILE A 378 28.17 -4.79 -34.66
N ASN A 379 28.88 -4.04 -33.83
CA ASN A 379 29.23 -4.46 -32.46
C ASN A 379 27.97 -4.66 -31.58
N ILE A 380 26.94 -3.83 -31.71
CA ILE A 380 25.64 -4.05 -31.06
C ILE A 380 25.00 -5.36 -31.54
N MET A 381 25.05 -5.67 -32.85
CA MET A 381 24.52 -6.93 -33.38
C MET A 381 25.29 -8.16 -32.88
N ILE A 382 26.64 -8.07 -32.78
CA ILE A 382 27.49 -9.13 -32.22
C ILE A 382 27.17 -9.35 -30.74
N LEU A 383 27.11 -8.28 -29.93
CA LEU A 383 26.74 -8.35 -28.51
C LEU A 383 25.38 -9.01 -28.31
N ARG A 384 24.37 -8.62 -29.11
CA ARG A 384 23.03 -9.22 -29.06
C ARG A 384 23.03 -10.69 -29.45
N LEU A 385 23.82 -11.09 -30.46
CA LEU A 385 23.92 -12.47 -30.90
C LEU A 385 24.53 -13.35 -29.79
N VAL A 386 25.63 -12.90 -29.16
CA VAL A 386 26.26 -13.59 -28.01
C VAL A 386 25.31 -13.65 -26.80
N GLN A 387 24.52 -12.60 -26.56
CA GLN A 387 23.54 -12.54 -25.47
C GLN A 387 22.19 -13.25 -25.78
N GLY A 388 22.02 -13.88 -26.95
CA GLY A 388 20.76 -14.52 -27.34
C GLY A 388 19.56 -13.56 -27.48
N ARG A 389 19.82 -12.28 -27.80
CA ARG A 389 18.84 -11.19 -27.83
C ARG A 389 18.34 -10.87 -29.23
N ASN A 390 17.13 -10.31 -29.28
CA ASN A 390 16.51 -9.79 -30.51
C ASN A 390 17.41 -8.76 -31.20
N LEU A 391 18.09 -9.17 -32.27
CA LEU A 391 18.98 -8.33 -33.09
C LEU A 391 18.31 -7.02 -33.55
N ARG A 392 16.97 -7.03 -33.70
CA ARG A 392 16.14 -5.95 -34.26
C ARG A 392 15.63 -4.92 -33.24
N HIS A 393 16.02 -4.96 -31.97
CA HIS A 393 15.67 -3.89 -31.00
C HIS A 393 16.26 -2.53 -31.39
N ARG A 394 15.73 -1.40 -30.88
CA ARG A 394 16.31 -0.07 -31.11
C ARG A 394 17.73 -0.01 -30.54
N MET A 395 18.67 0.60 -31.28
CA MET A 395 20.10 0.65 -30.93
C MET A 395 20.48 1.88 -30.09
N VAL A 396 19.63 2.90 -30.03
CA VAL A 396 19.91 4.18 -29.35
C VAL A 396 18.70 4.56 -28.49
N GLY A 397 18.98 5.00 -27.26
CA GLY A 397 17.99 5.37 -26.25
C GLY A 397 17.37 4.16 -25.54
N ARG A 398 17.26 4.24 -24.21
CA ARG A 398 16.50 3.30 -23.39
C ARG A 398 15.35 4.00 -22.69
N THR A 399 14.19 3.35 -22.73
CA THR A 399 13.00 3.76 -22.00
C THR A 399 12.58 2.59 -21.10
N VAL A 400 12.44 2.84 -19.81
CA VAL A 400 11.72 1.98 -18.87
C VAL A 400 10.30 2.52 -18.72
N VAL A 401 9.33 1.62 -18.74
CA VAL A 401 7.93 1.93 -18.44
C VAL A 401 7.50 1.15 -17.20
N ILE A 402 6.91 1.83 -16.22
CA ILE A 402 6.51 1.30 -14.91
C ILE A 402 4.98 1.36 -14.81
N GLY A 403 4.34 0.21 -14.61
CA GLY A 403 2.88 0.09 -14.45
C GLY A 403 2.48 -0.56 -13.13
N ASP A 404 2.01 0.21 -12.15
CA ASP A 404 1.38 -0.29 -10.92
C ASP A 404 0.33 0.74 -10.46
N CYS A 405 -0.30 0.53 -9.30
CA CYS A 405 -1.13 1.53 -8.63
C CYS A 405 -0.36 2.87 -8.48
N PRO A 406 -1.05 4.03 -8.50
CA PRO A 406 -0.40 5.33 -8.74
C PRO A 406 0.81 5.60 -7.87
N TRP A 407 0.67 5.43 -6.54
CA TRP A 407 1.74 5.74 -5.59
C TRP A 407 2.98 4.86 -5.79
N VAL A 408 2.82 3.57 -6.09
CA VAL A 408 3.94 2.66 -6.39
C VAL A 408 4.62 3.07 -7.69
N ALA A 409 3.83 3.31 -8.75
CA ALA A 409 4.38 3.67 -10.06
C ALA A 409 5.16 5.00 -10.03
N GLN A 410 4.64 6.01 -9.32
CA GLN A 410 5.28 7.32 -9.14
C GLN A 410 6.53 7.22 -8.24
N SER A 411 6.45 6.49 -7.12
CA SER A 411 7.58 6.32 -6.20
C SER A 411 8.73 5.52 -6.83
N ALA A 412 8.40 4.49 -7.62
CA ALA A 412 9.39 3.65 -8.31
C ALA A 412 10.07 4.37 -9.48
N ASP A 413 9.37 5.27 -10.19
CA ASP A 413 9.99 6.23 -11.12
C ASP A 413 10.95 7.16 -10.36
N ALA A 414 10.46 7.85 -9.33
CA ALA A 414 11.29 8.77 -8.55
C ALA A 414 12.54 8.09 -7.95
N PHE A 415 12.47 6.81 -7.57
CA PHE A 415 13.62 5.99 -7.16
C PHE A 415 14.60 5.73 -8.33
N LEU A 416 14.10 5.19 -9.44
CA LEU A 416 14.91 4.83 -10.60
C LEU A 416 15.57 6.05 -11.26
N SER A 417 14.80 7.12 -11.42
CA SER A 417 15.25 8.40 -11.98
C SER A 417 16.31 9.07 -11.08
N LYS A 418 16.20 8.95 -9.74
CA LYS A 418 17.27 9.39 -8.81
C LYS A 418 18.54 8.56 -8.97
N ILE A 419 18.46 7.23 -9.07
CA ILE A 419 19.65 6.36 -9.27
C ILE A 419 20.42 6.72 -10.54
N PHE A 420 19.72 6.97 -11.66
CA PHE A 420 20.37 7.27 -12.94
C PHE A 420 20.75 8.75 -13.14
N ALA A 421 20.42 9.66 -12.21
CA ALA A 421 20.66 11.10 -12.36
C ALA A 421 22.16 11.49 -12.46
N CYS A 422 23.08 10.69 -11.89
CA CYS A 422 24.53 10.88 -12.05
C CYS A 422 25.18 9.93 -13.08
N SER A 423 24.38 9.14 -13.83
CA SER A 423 24.91 8.27 -14.88
C SER A 423 25.40 9.07 -16.10
N TYR A 424 26.44 8.58 -16.78
CA TYR A 424 26.91 9.19 -18.02
C TYR A 424 25.83 9.12 -19.11
N SER A 425 25.67 10.17 -19.90
CA SER A 425 24.64 10.29 -20.96
C SER A 425 24.56 9.08 -21.92
N ILE A 426 25.70 8.43 -22.21
CA ILE A 426 25.77 7.19 -23.02
C ILE A 426 25.05 5.97 -22.40
N ALA A 427 24.83 5.98 -21.09
CA ALA A 427 24.03 5.02 -20.31
C ALA A 427 22.74 5.66 -19.72
N GLY A 428 22.36 6.85 -20.20
CA GLY A 428 21.19 7.58 -19.72
C GLY A 428 19.88 6.84 -19.97
N LEU A 429 18.96 6.96 -19.02
CA LEU A 429 17.68 6.24 -18.99
C LEU A 429 16.51 7.22 -18.98
N ASN A 430 15.54 7.00 -19.87
CA ASN A 430 14.25 7.67 -19.81
C ASN A 430 13.25 6.79 -19.03
N VAL A 431 12.54 7.36 -18.07
CA VAL A 431 11.55 6.63 -17.25
C VAL A 431 10.16 7.20 -17.53
N LEU A 432 9.17 6.32 -17.59
CA LEU A 432 7.76 6.65 -17.74
C LEU A 432 6.95 5.81 -16.77
N HIS A 433 5.95 6.39 -16.12
CA HIS A 433 5.08 5.69 -15.17
C HIS A 433 3.59 5.87 -15.51
N GLY A 434 2.74 4.94 -15.09
CA GLY A 434 1.29 5.12 -15.20
C GLY A 434 0.46 3.96 -14.65
N ASN A 435 -0.76 4.24 -14.18
CA ASN A 435 -1.71 3.23 -13.74
C ASN A 435 -2.01 2.23 -14.89
N PRO A 436 -1.79 0.91 -14.72
CA PRO A 436 -2.01 -0.08 -15.76
C PRO A 436 -3.49 -0.23 -16.14
N ALA A 437 -4.43 0.17 -15.28
CA ALA A 437 -5.87 0.10 -15.56
C ALA A 437 -6.41 1.31 -16.37
N ASP A 438 -5.59 2.34 -16.63
CA ASP A 438 -5.98 3.54 -17.38
C ASP A 438 -4.77 4.18 -18.09
N HIS A 439 -3.97 4.97 -17.35
CA HIS A 439 -2.95 5.85 -17.93
C HIS A 439 -1.96 5.10 -18.84
N LEU A 440 -1.54 3.88 -18.47
CA LEU A 440 -0.59 3.08 -19.23
C LEU A 440 -1.08 2.83 -20.66
N VAL A 441 -2.36 2.49 -20.82
CA VAL A 441 -2.99 2.26 -22.13
C VAL A 441 -2.97 3.55 -22.93
N HIS A 442 -3.63 4.59 -22.42
CA HIS A 442 -3.92 5.79 -23.21
C HIS A 442 -2.70 6.70 -23.43
N ARG A 443 -1.79 6.82 -22.44
CA ARG A 443 -0.65 7.75 -22.50
C ARG A 443 0.69 7.09 -22.85
N HIS A 444 0.84 5.77 -22.70
CA HIS A 444 2.16 5.13 -22.78
C HIS A 444 2.28 3.97 -23.78
N THR A 445 1.23 3.19 -24.11
CA THR A 445 1.35 2.07 -25.08
C THR A 445 1.88 2.54 -26.44
N HIS A 446 1.39 3.65 -26.97
CA HIS A 446 1.86 4.24 -28.23
C HIS A 446 3.33 4.75 -28.18
N ARG A 447 3.94 4.80 -26.99
CA ARG A 447 5.35 5.16 -26.75
C ARG A 447 6.22 3.92 -26.50
N VAL A 448 5.63 2.74 -26.33
CA VAL A 448 6.32 1.45 -26.22
C VAL A 448 6.79 1.03 -27.62
N VAL A 449 8.09 0.74 -27.76
CA VAL A 449 8.72 0.38 -29.04
C VAL A 449 9.61 -0.85 -28.90
N ARG A 450 10.13 -1.36 -30.03
CA ARG A 450 11.05 -2.50 -30.09
C ARG A 450 12.28 -2.31 -29.17
N GLY A 451 12.33 -3.06 -28.07
CA GLY A 451 13.37 -2.93 -27.04
C GLY A 451 13.14 -1.87 -25.95
N THR A 452 11.91 -1.34 -25.81
CA THR A 452 11.45 -0.71 -24.56
C THR A 452 11.41 -1.76 -23.45
N LEU A 453 11.84 -1.38 -22.24
CA LEU A 453 11.72 -2.21 -21.03
C LEU A 453 10.39 -1.87 -20.35
N LEU A 454 9.59 -2.87 -19.99
CA LEU A 454 8.29 -2.68 -19.33
C LEU A 454 8.23 -3.55 -18.06
N VAL A 455 8.07 -2.93 -16.90
CA VAL A 455 7.75 -3.64 -15.65
C VAL A 455 6.33 -3.28 -15.22
N CYS A 456 5.56 -4.29 -14.85
CA CYS A 456 4.19 -4.09 -14.38
C CYS A 456 3.91 -4.89 -13.12
N GLY A 457 3.50 -4.21 -12.06
CA GLY A 457 2.96 -4.85 -10.87
C GLY A 457 1.57 -5.40 -11.15
N ARG A 458 1.32 -6.63 -10.70
CA ARG A 458 0.06 -7.35 -10.94
C ARG A 458 -0.64 -7.65 -9.61
N PRO A 459 -1.89 -7.18 -9.40
CA PRO A 459 -2.69 -7.53 -8.23
C PRO A 459 -3.11 -9.01 -8.27
N ASP A 460 -3.48 -9.55 -7.12
CA ASP A 460 -3.82 -10.98 -6.98
C ASP A 460 -5.30 -11.25 -7.28
N GLY A 461 -5.67 -11.39 -8.55
CA GLY A 461 -7.04 -11.65 -8.99
C GLY A 461 -7.63 -13.00 -8.58
N ARG A 462 -6.91 -13.81 -7.81
CA ARG A 462 -7.47 -14.92 -7.01
C ARG A 462 -8.33 -14.42 -5.83
N LEU A 463 -8.30 -13.12 -5.57
CA LEU A 463 -9.26 -12.39 -4.75
C LEU A 463 -10.33 -11.77 -5.67
N PRO A 464 -11.63 -12.09 -5.52
CA PRO A 464 -12.69 -11.67 -6.44
C PRO A 464 -12.83 -10.15 -6.59
N ALA A 465 -12.58 -9.37 -5.52
CA ALA A 465 -12.55 -7.91 -5.57
C ALA A 465 -11.46 -7.36 -6.52
N LEU A 466 -10.39 -8.13 -6.76
CA LEU A 466 -9.23 -7.73 -7.56
C LEU A 466 -9.21 -8.36 -8.96
N THR A 467 -10.07 -9.33 -9.26
CA THR A 467 -10.00 -10.07 -10.54
C THR A 467 -10.24 -9.18 -11.76
N SER A 468 -11.10 -8.17 -11.62
CA SER A 468 -11.33 -7.13 -12.64
C SER A 468 -10.08 -6.26 -12.85
N LEU A 469 -9.43 -5.84 -11.77
CA LEU A 469 -8.20 -5.04 -11.81
C LEU A 469 -7.01 -5.84 -12.39
N GLU A 470 -6.89 -7.13 -12.04
CA GLU A 470 -5.92 -8.03 -12.67
C GLU A 470 -6.22 -8.19 -14.15
N ALA A 471 -7.49 -8.42 -14.54
CA ALA A 471 -7.86 -8.57 -15.94
C ALA A 471 -7.50 -7.33 -16.77
N SER A 472 -7.82 -6.12 -16.31
CA SER A 472 -7.42 -4.87 -16.96
C SER A 472 -5.90 -4.73 -17.07
N THR A 473 -5.16 -4.98 -15.97
CA THR A 473 -3.70 -4.94 -15.95
C THR A 473 -3.08 -5.91 -16.97
N CYS A 474 -3.61 -7.14 -17.02
CA CYS A 474 -3.19 -8.17 -17.96
C CYS A 474 -3.48 -7.80 -19.42
N LEU A 475 -4.62 -7.15 -19.70
CA LEU A 475 -4.94 -6.63 -21.03
C LEU A 475 -3.95 -5.54 -21.45
N SER A 476 -3.64 -4.59 -20.58
CA SER A 476 -2.70 -3.50 -20.86
C SER A 476 -1.27 -4.00 -21.13
N VAL A 477 -0.79 -4.98 -20.35
CA VAL A 477 0.52 -5.62 -20.58
C VAL A 477 0.53 -6.43 -21.88
N ASN A 478 -0.55 -7.16 -22.18
CA ASN A 478 -0.68 -7.90 -23.44
C ASN A 478 -0.72 -6.95 -24.64
N GLN A 479 -1.46 -5.83 -24.57
CA GLN A 479 -1.49 -4.81 -25.63
C GLN A 479 -0.08 -4.22 -25.86
N ALA A 480 0.59 -3.75 -24.81
CA ALA A 480 1.95 -3.22 -24.89
C ALA A 480 2.97 -4.25 -25.42
N SER A 481 2.78 -5.54 -25.14
CA SER A 481 3.62 -6.63 -25.64
C SER A 481 3.27 -7.07 -27.06
N SER A 482 2.03 -6.83 -27.53
CA SER A 482 1.57 -7.12 -28.89
C SER A 482 2.00 -6.09 -29.94
N ILE A 483 2.47 -4.90 -29.52
CA ILE A 483 3.01 -3.88 -30.43
C ILE A 483 4.34 -4.40 -31.00
N GLN A 484 4.28 -4.94 -32.22
CA GLN A 484 5.43 -5.47 -32.94
C GLN A 484 5.92 -4.48 -34.00
N SER A 485 7.24 -4.32 -34.12
CA SER A 485 7.87 -3.58 -35.21
C SER A 485 9.06 -4.37 -35.74
N ILE A 486 8.99 -4.76 -37.03
CA ILE A 486 9.97 -5.63 -37.71
C ILE A 486 10.18 -6.98 -36.97
N GLY A 487 9.12 -7.48 -36.31
CA GLY A 487 9.17 -8.70 -35.47
C GLY A 487 9.88 -8.55 -34.13
N GLY A 488 10.15 -7.32 -33.66
CA GLY A 488 10.60 -7.02 -32.30
C GLY A 488 9.51 -6.36 -31.45
N THR A 489 9.41 -6.76 -30.19
CA THR A 489 8.43 -6.29 -29.19
C THR A 489 9.11 -5.45 -28.09
N CYS A 490 8.37 -5.08 -27.04
CA CYS A 490 8.97 -4.70 -25.77
C CYS A 490 9.46 -5.91 -24.96
N GLU A 491 10.25 -5.63 -23.93
CA GLU A 491 10.78 -6.57 -22.94
C GLU A 491 9.93 -6.46 -21.66
N SER A 492 8.86 -7.25 -21.57
CA SER A 492 7.87 -7.16 -20.48
C SER A 492 8.16 -8.13 -19.32
N ILE A 493 8.16 -7.58 -18.09
CA ILE A 493 8.28 -8.30 -16.82
C ILE A 493 7.05 -7.98 -15.95
N THR A 494 6.44 -9.00 -15.34
CA THR A 494 5.34 -8.80 -14.38
C THR A 494 5.72 -9.27 -12.98
N ILE A 495 5.42 -8.49 -11.95
CA ILE A 495 5.72 -8.80 -10.54
C ILE A 495 4.40 -8.90 -9.76
N GLY A 496 4.15 -10.02 -9.06
CA GLY A 496 2.93 -10.17 -8.24
C GLY A 496 2.71 -11.57 -7.67
N HIS A 497 1.60 -11.76 -6.94
CA HIS A 497 1.37 -12.97 -6.13
C HIS A 497 0.66 -14.12 -6.85
N ASN A 498 -0.17 -13.82 -7.87
CA ASN A 498 -0.78 -14.84 -8.72
C ASN A 498 0.33 -15.58 -9.50
N LYS A 499 0.31 -16.93 -9.51
CA LYS A 499 1.34 -17.80 -10.11
C LYS A 499 1.15 -18.10 -11.60
N SER A 500 0.13 -17.52 -12.24
CA SER A 500 -0.11 -17.68 -13.69
C SER A 500 0.84 -16.81 -14.53
N LYS A 501 1.55 -17.36 -15.52
CA LYS A 501 2.32 -16.54 -16.47
C LYS A 501 1.40 -15.96 -17.54
N LEU A 502 1.57 -14.68 -17.90
CA LEU A 502 0.92 -14.10 -19.07
C LEU A 502 1.56 -14.61 -20.37
N PRO A 503 0.77 -14.90 -21.42
CA PRO A 503 1.29 -15.54 -22.63
C PRO A 503 2.23 -14.64 -23.45
N LEU A 504 2.05 -13.31 -23.37
CA LEU A 504 2.90 -12.33 -24.05
C LEU A 504 3.94 -11.68 -23.12
N SER A 505 4.00 -12.03 -21.82
CA SER A 505 5.06 -11.52 -20.94
C SER A 505 6.35 -12.31 -21.10
N LYS A 506 7.48 -11.61 -21.21
CA LYS A 506 8.78 -12.28 -21.37
C LYS A 506 9.19 -12.98 -20.07
N HIS A 507 9.12 -12.28 -18.94
CA HIS A 507 9.33 -12.85 -17.60
C HIS A 507 8.15 -12.54 -16.67
N ALA A 508 8.00 -13.34 -15.61
CA ALA A 508 7.03 -13.12 -14.56
C ALA A 508 7.64 -13.59 -13.23
N ILE A 509 7.78 -12.67 -12.28
CA ILE A 509 8.42 -12.86 -10.98
C ILE A 509 7.31 -13.01 -9.93
N TYR A 510 7.37 -14.08 -9.13
CA TYR A 510 6.28 -14.46 -8.25
C TYR A 510 6.59 -14.11 -6.79
N LEU A 511 5.85 -13.13 -6.26
CA LEU A 511 5.91 -12.79 -4.84
C LEU A 511 5.13 -13.84 -4.04
N LYS A 512 5.77 -14.37 -3.01
CA LYS A 512 5.16 -15.38 -2.14
C LYS A 512 4.28 -14.70 -1.10
N SER A 513 3.01 -15.08 -1.05
CA SER A 513 2.12 -14.65 0.02
C SER A 513 2.37 -15.45 1.29
N HIS A 514 2.48 -14.76 2.43
CA HIS A 514 2.66 -15.36 3.77
C HIS A 514 1.39 -15.28 4.64
N ARG A 515 0.35 -14.57 4.19
CA ARG A 515 -0.96 -14.51 4.86
C ARG A 515 -1.75 -15.82 4.67
N PRO A 516 -2.75 -16.10 5.53
CA PRO A 516 -3.81 -17.04 5.25
C PRO A 516 -4.48 -16.83 3.89
N LEU A 517 -5.14 -17.88 3.42
CA LEU A 517 -6.04 -17.82 2.27
C LEU A 517 -7.32 -17.06 2.65
N PHE A 518 -7.86 -16.26 1.74
CA PHE A 518 -9.23 -15.77 1.85
C PHE A 518 -10.25 -16.88 1.55
N LEU A 519 -11.52 -16.68 1.93
CA LEU A 519 -12.58 -17.67 1.70
C LEU A 519 -12.73 -18.01 0.21
N SER A 520 -12.57 -17.03 -0.68
CA SER A 520 -12.60 -17.21 -2.14
C SER A 520 -11.46 -18.09 -2.67
N GLU A 521 -10.23 -17.90 -2.20
CA GLU A 521 -9.09 -18.76 -2.52
C GLU A 521 -9.35 -20.18 -2.01
N LYS A 522 -9.85 -20.31 -0.77
CA LYS A 522 -10.10 -21.61 -0.16
C LYS A 522 -11.24 -22.38 -0.85
N VAL A 523 -12.26 -21.68 -1.34
CA VAL A 523 -13.34 -22.26 -2.17
C VAL A 523 -12.81 -22.74 -3.52
N LEU A 524 -11.90 -21.99 -4.17
CA LEU A 524 -11.26 -22.44 -5.41
C LEU A 524 -10.39 -23.68 -5.18
N ASP A 525 -9.59 -23.70 -4.12
CA ASP A 525 -8.78 -24.88 -3.74
C ASP A 525 -9.66 -26.10 -3.41
N ASP A 526 -10.80 -25.91 -2.73
CA ASP A 526 -11.77 -26.99 -2.45
C ASP A 526 -12.39 -27.56 -3.75
N ILE A 527 -12.67 -26.70 -4.74
CA ILE A 527 -13.20 -27.10 -6.06
C ILE A 527 -12.13 -27.84 -6.87
N ASP A 528 -10.91 -27.31 -6.97
CA ASP A 528 -9.79 -27.97 -7.69
C ASP A 528 -9.45 -29.33 -7.07
N ALA A 529 -9.53 -29.46 -5.73
CA ALA A 529 -9.37 -30.74 -5.04
C ALA A 529 -10.52 -31.72 -5.31
N HIS A 530 -11.77 -31.25 -5.36
CA HIS A 530 -12.92 -32.09 -5.71
C HIS A 530 -12.83 -32.60 -7.16
N GLU A 531 -12.51 -31.72 -8.12
CA GLU A 531 -12.25 -32.11 -9.50
C GLU A 531 -11.16 -33.18 -9.59
N ASP A 532 -10.07 -33.06 -8.83
CA ASP A 532 -8.99 -34.05 -8.82
C ASP A 532 -9.43 -35.40 -8.27
N LEU A 533 -10.27 -35.44 -7.23
CA LEU A 533 -10.86 -36.68 -6.72
C LEU A 533 -11.78 -37.33 -7.76
N VAL A 534 -12.58 -36.53 -8.49
CA VAL A 534 -13.41 -37.03 -9.60
C VAL A 534 -12.57 -37.55 -10.76
N ARG A 535 -11.49 -36.85 -11.14
CA ARG A 535 -10.53 -37.28 -12.18
C ARG A 535 -9.84 -38.58 -11.77
N GLN A 536 -9.40 -38.73 -10.52
CA GLN A 536 -8.80 -39.95 -10.00
C GLN A 536 -9.79 -41.11 -9.94
N ARG A 537 -11.05 -40.87 -9.55
CA ARG A 537 -12.12 -41.88 -9.60
C ARG A 537 -12.42 -42.33 -11.03
N LYS A 538 -12.56 -41.40 -11.99
CA LYS A 538 -12.71 -41.72 -13.42
C LYS A 538 -11.53 -42.56 -13.94
N ALA A 539 -10.30 -42.19 -13.59
CA ALA A 539 -9.09 -42.91 -14.01
C ALA A 539 -9.04 -44.35 -13.46
N LYS A 540 -9.30 -44.55 -12.16
CA LYS A 540 -9.40 -45.89 -11.56
C LYS A 540 -10.51 -46.72 -12.21
N GLN A 541 -11.68 -46.12 -12.47
CA GLN A 541 -12.77 -46.81 -13.17
C GLN A 541 -12.44 -47.17 -14.62
N SER A 542 -11.57 -46.43 -15.33
CA SER A 542 -11.04 -46.89 -16.62
C SER A 542 -10.02 -48.01 -16.46
N GLU A 543 -9.11 -47.95 -15.47
CA GLU A 543 -8.13 -49.02 -15.21
C GLU A 543 -8.80 -50.34 -14.79
N GLU A 544 -9.86 -50.27 -13.98
CA GLU A 544 -10.72 -51.41 -13.60
C GLU A 544 -11.51 -51.96 -14.80
N LYS A 545 -12.04 -51.10 -15.68
CA LYS A 545 -12.68 -51.55 -16.91
C LYS A 545 -11.68 -52.21 -17.86
N ASP A 546 -10.47 -51.66 -18.00
CA ASP A 546 -9.41 -52.22 -18.85
C ASP A 546 -8.80 -53.51 -18.29
N SER A 547 -8.89 -53.76 -16.98
CA SER A 547 -8.53 -55.06 -16.40
C SER A 547 -9.64 -56.10 -16.61
N LEU A 548 -10.91 -55.72 -16.41
CA LEU A 548 -12.07 -56.56 -16.71
C LEU A 548 -12.15 -56.95 -18.20
N VAL A 549 -11.89 -56.01 -19.12
CA VAL A 549 -11.85 -56.27 -20.58
C VAL A 549 -10.67 -57.17 -20.97
N ARG A 550 -9.55 -57.12 -20.24
CA ARG A 550 -8.43 -58.06 -20.41
C ARG A 550 -8.77 -59.48 -19.98
N GLY A 551 -9.60 -59.65 -18.94
CA GLY A 551 -10.07 -60.95 -18.46
C GLY A 551 -11.18 -61.62 -19.29
N ARG A 552 -11.84 -60.88 -20.20
CA ARG A 552 -12.97 -61.39 -21.01
C ARG A 552 -12.57 -62.09 -22.29
N SER A 553 -13.47 -62.98 -22.75
CA SER A 553 -13.31 -63.75 -23.99
C SER A 553 -13.27 -62.85 -25.22
N PHE A 554 -12.58 -63.30 -26.27
CA PHE A 554 -12.37 -62.56 -27.53
C PHE A 554 -13.69 -62.07 -28.16
N TYR A 555 -14.75 -62.87 -28.07
CA TYR A 555 -16.07 -62.55 -28.61
C TYR A 555 -16.78 -61.41 -27.86
N GLU A 556 -16.62 -61.33 -26.54
CA GLU A 556 -17.17 -60.21 -25.75
C GLU A 556 -16.40 -58.92 -26.02
N ARG A 557 -15.07 -59.02 -26.17
CA ARG A 557 -14.19 -57.87 -26.45
C ARG A 557 -14.52 -57.20 -27.79
N ALA A 558 -14.97 -57.96 -28.79
CA ALA A 558 -15.48 -57.41 -30.04
C ALA A 558 -16.78 -56.60 -29.87
N LYS A 559 -17.68 -57.04 -28.97
CA LYS A 559 -19.00 -56.40 -28.78
C LYS A 559 -18.91 -55.02 -28.10
N SER A 560 -17.85 -54.76 -27.33
CA SER A 560 -17.57 -53.47 -26.70
C SER A 560 -17.00 -52.39 -27.62
N PHE A 561 -16.72 -52.68 -28.90
CA PHE A 561 -16.27 -51.67 -29.88
C PHE A 561 -17.41 -51.03 -30.69
N LEU A 562 -18.67 -51.36 -30.40
CA LEU A 562 -19.82 -50.65 -30.97
C LEU A 562 -19.93 -49.25 -30.35
N PRO A 563 -20.02 -48.17 -31.15
CA PRO A 563 -20.00 -46.81 -30.64
C PRO A 563 -21.36 -46.40 -30.03
N GLU A 564 -21.44 -46.32 -28.71
CA GLU A 564 -22.49 -45.54 -28.05
C GLU A 564 -22.34 -44.05 -28.42
N LYS A 565 -23.46 -43.40 -28.78
CA LYS A 565 -23.50 -41.95 -28.93
C LYS A 565 -23.29 -41.30 -27.56
N LYS A 566 -22.09 -40.78 -27.31
CA LYS A 566 -21.90 -39.72 -26.32
C LYS A 566 -22.38 -38.40 -26.90
N ASP A 567 -23.32 -37.75 -26.24
CA ASP A 567 -23.53 -36.32 -26.41
C ASP A 567 -22.33 -35.58 -25.81
N VAL A 568 -21.43 -35.11 -26.69
CA VAL A 568 -20.20 -34.43 -26.28
C VAL A 568 -20.53 -33.02 -25.82
N SER A 569 -20.79 -32.87 -24.51
CA SER A 569 -20.81 -31.54 -23.90
C SER A 569 -19.45 -30.86 -24.14
N PHE A 570 -19.49 -29.57 -24.48
CA PHE A 570 -18.32 -28.75 -24.82
C PHE A 570 -17.24 -28.67 -23.70
N LEU A 571 -17.55 -29.16 -22.50
CA LEU A 571 -16.68 -29.17 -21.32
C LEU A 571 -15.46 -30.11 -21.42
N GLU A 572 -15.58 -31.32 -22.00
CA GLU A 572 -14.50 -32.33 -21.90
C GLU A 572 -13.23 -32.00 -22.73
N LEU A 573 -13.30 -31.06 -23.68
CA LEU A 573 -12.19 -30.72 -24.60
C LEU A 573 -11.18 -29.69 -24.09
N SER A 574 -11.43 -29.04 -22.94
CA SER A 574 -10.56 -27.96 -22.41
C SER A 574 -9.66 -28.37 -21.23
N LEU A 575 -9.94 -29.51 -20.58
CA LEU A 575 -9.41 -29.87 -19.26
C LEU A 575 -8.09 -30.67 -19.28
N SER A 576 -7.50 -30.88 -20.47
CA SER A 576 -6.30 -31.68 -20.75
C SER A 576 -4.98 -30.95 -20.44
N ARG A 577 -4.85 -30.37 -19.22
CA ARG A 577 -3.60 -29.74 -18.76
C ARG A 577 -3.01 -30.40 -17.51
N SER A 578 -1.67 -30.41 -17.48
CA SER A 578 -0.84 -31.20 -16.56
C SER A 578 -1.01 -30.84 -15.08
N ARG A 579 -0.63 -31.77 -14.18
CA ARG A 579 -0.60 -31.59 -12.72
C ARG A 579 0.13 -30.31 -12.26
N LYS A 580 1.05 -29.75 -13.06
CA LYS A 580 1.75 -28.48 -12.78
C LYS A 580 0.93 -27.20 -13.02
N ALA A 581 -0.25 -27.26 -13.66
CA ALA A 581 -1.00 -26.06 -14.08
C ALA A 581 -1.98 -25.50 -13.04
N LYS A 582 -2.14 -26.16 -11.89
CA LYS A 582 -3.34 -26.02 -11.04
C LYS A 582 -3.38 -24.75 -10.19
N THR A 583 -2.27 -24.36 -9.58
CA THR A 583 -2.18 -23.11 -8.79
C THR A 583 -2.09 -21.84 -9.64
N ALA A 584 -2.48 -21.90 -10.92
CA ALA A 584 -2.15 -20.92 -11.96
C ALA A 584 -3.33 -20.64 -12.90
N ARG A 585 -4.56 -20.60 -12.37
CA ARG A 585 -5.74 -20.08 -13.08
C ARG A 585 -5.47 -18.64 -13.55
N SER A 586 -5.77 -18.33 -14.82
CA SER A 586 -5.66 -16.97 -15.37
C SER A 586 -6.82 -16.09 -14.89
N SER A 587 -6.66 -14.76 -14.90
CA SER A 587 -7.73 -13.82 -14.53
C SER A 587 -9.03 -14.07 -15.31
N ALA A 588 -8.96 -14.37 -16.61
CA ALA A 588 -10.12 -14.75 -17.42
C ALA A 588 -10.78 -16.07 -16.96
N SER A 589 -9.99 -17.07 -16.55
CA SER A 589 -10.50 -18.33 -15.98
C SER A 589 -11.10 -18.14 -14.59
N LEU A 590 -10.59 -17.19 -13.81
CA LEU A 590 -11.12 -16.82 -12.50
C LEU A 590 -12.45 -16.07 -12.64
N LEU A 591 -12.55 -15.09 -13.55
CA LEU A 591 -13.81 -14.43 -13.89
C LEU A 591 -14.89 -15.43 -14.32
N GLY A 592 -14.56 -16.38 -15.20
CA GLY A 592 -15.48 -17.45 -15.59
C GLY A 592 -15.98 -18.27 -14.39
N ALA A 593 -15.05 -18.75 -13.55
CA ALA A 593 -15.38 -19.52 -12.35
C ALA A 593 -16.26 -18.75 -11.36
N TYR A 594 -15.98 -17.46 -11.12
CA TYR A 594 -16.82 -16.64 -10.23
C TYR A 594 -18.20 -16.36 -10.84
N VAL A 595 -18.29 -16.09 -12.14
CA VAL A 595 -19.58 -15.89 -12.83
C VAL A 595 -20.43 -17.15 -12.81
N ASP A 596 -19.84 -18.34 -12.96
CA ASP A 596 -20.57 -19.61 -12.90
C ASP A 596 -20.96 -19.99 -11.46
N LEU A 597 -20.12 -19.70 -10.47
CA LEU A 597 -20.49 -19.78 -9.05
C LEU A 597 -21.59 -18.78 -8.67
N GLU A 598 -21.63 -17.59 -9.26
CA GLU A 598 -22.76 -16.65 -9.11
C GLU A 598 -24.05 -17.19 -9.76
N LYS A 599 -23.98 -17.82 -10.94
CA LYS A 599 -25.17 -18.44 -11.57
C LYS A 599 -25.74 -19.55 -10.68
N GLN A 600 -24.87 -20.43 -10.16
CA GLN A 600 -25.26 -21.46 -9.20
C GLN A 600 -25.89 -20.84 -7.94
N ALA A 601 -25.25 -19.83 -7.36
CA ALA A 601 -25.79 -19.11 -6.20
C ALA A 601 -27.16 -18.46 -6.48
N ARG A 602 -27.38 -17.90 -7.68
CA ARG A 602 -28.66 -17.32 -8.11
C ARG A 602 -29.74 -18.37 -8.34
N GLN A 603 -29.38 -19.55 -8.84
CA GLN A 603 -30.29 -20.70 -8.99
C GLN A 603 -30.78 -21.18 -7.62
N THR A 604 -29.88 -21.40 -6.66
CA THR A 604 -30.26 -21.75 -5.27
C THR A 604 -31.04 -20.63 -4.56
N ARG A 605 -30.74 -19.35 -4.85
CA ARG A 605 -31.48 -18.19 -4.31
C ARG A 605 -32.96 -18.16 -4.70
N SER A 606 -33.38 -18.86 -5.75
CA SER A 606 -34.79 -18.90 -6.15
C SER A 606 -35.68 -19.59 -5.12
N GLU A 607 -35.11 -20.32 -4.16
CA GLU A 607 -35.83 -20.99 -3.07
C GLU A 607 -35.69 -20.23 -1.73
N THR A 608 -34.78 -19.24 -1.62
CA THR A 608 -34.49 -18.51 -0.37
C THR A 608 -34.19 -17.02 -0.64
N ALA A 609 -35.21 -16.17 -0.55
CA ALA A 609 -35.09 -14.74 -0.86
C ALA A 609 -34.34 -13.93 0.22
N ASP A 610 -34.50 -14.28 1.50
CA ASP A 610 -34.16 -13.39 2.63
C ASP A 610 -32.66 -13.32 2.98
N VAL A 611 -31.80 -14.03 2.26
CA VAL A 611 -30.40 -14.32 2.66
C VAL A 611 -29.57 -13.07 2.98
N PHE A 612 -29.75 -11.94 2.28
CA PHE A 612 -28.93 -10.74 2.53
C PHE A 612 -29.31 -10.05 3.85
N LEU A 613 -30.62 -9.89 4.09
CA LEU A 613 -31.16 -9.35 5.33
C LEU A 613 -30.90 -10.33 6.50
N ALA A 614 -31.00 -11.63 6.25
CA ALA A 614 -30.69 -12.66 7.22
C ALA A 614 -29.20 -12.69 7.61
N VAL A 615 -28.26 -12.47 6.68
CA VAL A 615 -26.83 -12.37 7.01
C VAL A 615 -26.52 -11.10 7.80
N GLU A 616 -27.10 -9.96 7.43
CA GLU A 616 -26.94 -8.70 8.20
C GLU A 616 -27.50 -8.84 9.63
N LYS A 617 -28.68 -9.45 9.77
CA LYS A 617 -29.31 -9.75 11.06
C LYS A 617 -28.47 -10.77 11.85
N MET A 618 -28.06 -11.88 11.24
CA MET A 618 -27.20 -12.89 11.86
C MET A 618 -25.83 -12.34 12.31
N ILE A 619 -25.25 -11.35 11.63
CA ILE A 619 -24.01 -10.69 12.09
C ILE A 619 -24.27 -9.92 13.40
N LYS A 620 -25.42 -9.25 13.50
CA LYS A 620 -25.86 -8.53 14.69
C LYS A 620 -26.19 -9.49 15.85
N ASP A 621 -26.95 -10.54 15.55
CA ASP A 621 -27.37 -11.57 16.51
C ASP A 621 -26.17 -12.43 16.98
N ARG A 622 -25.17 -12.69 16.11
CA ARG A 622 -23.92 -13.38 16.45
C ARG A 622 -23.07 -12.61 17.47
N GLN A 623 -23.01 -11.27 17.35
CA GLN A 623 -22.36 -10.45 18.38
C GLN A 623 -23.14 -10.50 19.70
N GLY A 624 -24.47 -10.53 19.67
CA GLY A 624 -25.30 -10.72 20.87
C GLY A 624 -25.04 -12.05 21.57
N ILE A 625 -25.32 -13.17 20.90
CA ILE A 625 -25.39 -14.50 21.52
C ILE A 625 -24.02 -15.01 22.00
N GLU A 626 -22.93 -14.78 21.24
CA GLU A 626 -21.59 -15.18 21.72
C GLU A 626 -21.06 -14.28 22.84
N ASN A 627 -21.46 -13.01 22.89
CA ASN A 627 -21.12 -12.16 24.03
C ASN A 627 -21.94 -12.57 25.25
N ALA A 628 -23.25 -12.80 25.09
CA ALA A 628 -24.13 -13.29 26.15
C ALA A 628 -23.60 -14.59 26.76
N ARG A 629 -23.20 -15.59 25.95
CA ARG A 629 -22.70 -16.87 26.47
C ARG A 629 -21.29 -16.82 27.08
N ARG A 630 -20.53 -15.76 26.83
CA ARG A 630 -19.26 -15.52 27.57
C ARG A 630 -19.49 -14.69 28.83
N LEU A 631 -20.43 -13.75 28.80
CA LEU A 631 -20.86 -12.98 29.97
C LEU A 631 -21.57 -13.87 30.99
N PHE A 632 -22.41 -14.80 30.54
CA PHE A 632 -23.09 -15.77 31.40
C PHE A 632 -22.07 -16.54 32.26
N ASN A 633 -21.12 -17.19 31.59
CA ASN A 633 -19.97 -17.89 32.18
C ASN A 633 -18.91 -16.97 32.85
N GLU A 634 -19.10 -15.64 32.87
CA GLU A 634 -18.30 -14.67 33.66
C GLU A 634 -19.04 -14.22 34.94
N ILE A 635 -20.34 -14.52 35.05
CA ILE A 635 -21.24 -14.09 36.13
C ILE A 635 -21.58 -15.30 37.02
N ASP A 636 -22.01 -16.41 36.41
CA ASP A 636 -22.10 -17.76 37.00
C ASP A 636 -20.75 -18.11 37.64
N SER A 637 -20.68 -17.98 38.97
CA SER A 637 -19.44 -17.98 39.74
C SER A 637 -19.22 -19.27 40.52
N ASP A 638 -20.28 -20.05 40.76
CA ASP A 638 -20.20 -21.40 41.33
C ASP A 638 -20.18 -22.51 40.24
N GLY A 639 -20.55 -22.19 39.00
CA GLY A 639 -20.58 -23.09 37.85
C GLY A 639 -21.88 -23.89 37.73
N ASN A 640 -22.98 -23.45 38.35
CA ASN A 640 -24.24 -24.19 38.42
C ASN A 640 -25.06 -24.16 37.10
N GLY A 641 -24.81 -23.20 36.20
CA GLY A 641 -25.49 -23.08 34.90
C GLY A 641 -26.73 -22.19 34.87
N VAL A 642 -27.03 -21.47 35.95
CA VAL A 642 -27.98 -20.34 36.07
C VAL A 642 -27.26 -19.14 36.73
N ILE A 643 -27.91 -17.98 36.82
CA ILE A 643 -27.35 -16.78 37.48
C ILE A 643 -28.28 -16.32 38.60
N GLY A 644 -27.79 -16.31 39.84
CA GLY A 644 -28.55 -15.79 40.98
C GLY A 644 -28.59 -14.25 41.04
N VAL A 645 -29.59 -13.71 41.73
CA VAL A 645 -29.77 -12.26 41.96
C VAL A 645 -28.49 -11.60 42.51
N GLU A 646 -27.84 -12.23 43.49
CA GLU A 646 -26.63 -11.69 44.13
C GLU A 646 -25.42 -11.69 43.18
N GLU A 647 -25.25 -12.73 42.36
CA GLU A 647 -24.19 -12.81 41.35
C GLU A 647 -24.38 -11.76 40.25
N PHE A 648 -25.62 -11.58 39.79
CA PHE A 648 -25.98 -10.55 38.81
C PHE A 648 -25.61 -9.16 39.35
N ILE A 649 -26.06 -8.80 40.55
CA ILE A 649 -25.77 -7.50 41.17
C ILE A 649 -24.26 -7.31 41.37
N ALA A 650 -23.57 -8.30 41.95
CA ALA A 650 -22.13 -8.23 42.18
C ALA A 650 -21.34 -8.08 40.87
N ALA A 651 -21.73 -8.75 39.80
CA ALA A 651 -21.05 -8.65 38.51
C ALA A 651 -21.28 -7.32 37.79
N TYR A 652 -22.47 -6.71 37.92
CA TYR A 652 -22.74 -5.39 37.37
C TYR A 652 -22.09 -4.26 38.18
N GLN A 653 -22.17 -4.27 39.51
CA GLN A 653 -21.48 -3.29 40.37
C GLN A 653 -19.95 -3.31 40.18
N LYS A 654 -19.38 -4.50 39.97
CA LYS A 654 -17.95 -4.71 39.65
C LYS A 654 -17.54 -4.15 38.28
N LYS A 655 -18.50 -3.81 37.41
CA LYS A 655 -18.28 -3.23 36.07
C LYS A 655 -18.67 -1.74 35.99
N ASP A 656 -19.69 -1.27 36.71
CA ASP A 656 -19.94 0.17 37.01
C ASP A 656 -20.35 0.40 38.49
N PRO A 657 -19.49 1.02 39.31
CA PRO A 657 -19.78 1.34 40.71
C PRO A 657 -20.88 2.40 40.95
N ASN A 658 -21.38 3.09 39.92
CA ASN A 658 -22.38 4.16 40.08
C ASN A 658 -23.83 3.68 39.92
N LEU A 659 -24.04 2.40 39.60
CA LEU A 659 -25.37 1.86 39.29
C LEU A 659 -26.12 1.46 40.57
N ALA A 660 -27.32 2.01 40.76
CA ALA A 660 -28.12 1.77 41.98
C ALA A 660 -28.74 0.37 42.00
N GLU A 661 -28.66 -0.31 43.16
CA GLU A 661 -29.19 -1.68 43.36
C GLU A 661 -30.69 -1.79 43.05
N GLU A 662 -31.49 -0.78 43.39
CA GLU A 662 -32.91 -0.71 43.04
C GLU A 662 -33.17 -0.82 41.53
N HIS A 663 -32.24 -0.39 40.69
CA HIS A 663 -32.37 -0.51 39.24
C HIS A 663 -32.02 -1.92 38.76
N LEU A 664 -30.96 -2.53 39.33
CA LEU A 664 -30.55 -3.90 39.02
C LEU A 664 -31.59 -4.94 39.47
N HIS A 665 -32.18 -4.78 40.66
CA HIS A 665 -33.29 -5.64 41.10
C HIS A 665 -34.50 -5.56 40.18
N ARG A 666 -34.86 -4.37 39.67
CA ARG A 666 -35.96 -4.21 38.69
C ARG A 666 -35.61 -4.84 37.35
N LEU A 667 -34.37 -4.71 36.88
CA LEU A 667 -33.89 -5.36 35.65
C LEU A 667 -33.85 -6.88 35.77
N PHE A 668 -33.57 -7.44 36.96
CA PHE A 668 -33.67 -8.88 37.21
C PHE A 668 -35.13 -9.36 37.21
N ALA A 669 -36.03 -8.64 37.92
CA ALA A 669 -37.46 -8.97 37.97
C ALA A 669 -38.24 -8.68 36.67
N GLU A 670 -37.62 -8.01 35.68
CA GLU A 670 -38.13 -7.86 34.30
C GLU A 670 -37.50 -8.91 33.34
N ALA A 671 -36.54 -9.69 33.83
CA ALA A 671 -35.76 -10.68 33.08
C ALA A 671 -36.12 -12.13 33.40
N ASP A 672 -36.38 -12.40 34.68
CA ASP A 672 -36.92 -13.63 35.25
C ASP A 672 -38.37 -13.79 34.79
N VAL A 673 -38.71 -14.86 34.05
CA VAL A 673 -40.03 -15.03 33.42
C VAL A 673 -40.86 -16.14 34.07
N ASP A 674 -40.25 -17.04 34.85
CA ASP A 674 -40.94 -18.03 35.67
C ASP A 674 -40.94 -17.72 37.18
N ASP A 675 -40.40 -16.56 37.60
CA ASP A 675 -40.37 -16.03 38.98
C ASP A 675 -39.59 -16.97 39.94
N ASP A 676 -38.57 -17.69 39.42
CA ASP A 676 -37.82 -18.72 40.16
C ASP A 676 -36.61 -18.16 40.94
N GLY A 677 -36.18 -16.92 40.64
CA GLY A 677 -35.06 -16.23 41.28
C GLY A 677 -33.69 -16.45 40.62
N MET A 678 -33.63 -17.17 39.49
CA MET A 678 -32.41 -17.58 38.80
C MET A 678 -32.53 -17.35 37.28
N LEU A 679 -31.65 -16.54 36.69
CA LEU A 679 -31.68 -16.32 35.24
C LEU A 679 -31.07 -17.51 34.49
N GLN A 680 -31.93 -18.28 33.80
CA GLN A 680 -31.51 -19.33 32.88
C GLN A 680 -30.88 -18.71 31.60
N PHE A 681 -30.03 -19.46 30.89
CA PHE A 681 -29.28 -18.93 29.75
C PHE A 681 -30.16 -18.30 28.65
N ASP A 682 -31.29 -18.94 28.32
CA ASP A 682 -32.20 -18.44 27.27
C ASP A 682 -32.97 -17.18 27.70
N GLU A 683 -32.93 -16.82 28.98
CA GLU A 683 -33.57 -15.64 29.56
C GLU A 683 -32.59 -14.50 29.75
N PHE A 684 -31.40 -14.81 30.26
CA PHE A 684 -30.24 -13.92 30.19
C PHE A 684 -29.99 -13.44 28.75
N VAL A 685 -30.23 -14.29 27.74
CA VAL A 685 -30.21 -13.90 26.33
C VAL A 685 -31.30 -12.85 25.99
N LYS A 686 -32.52 -12.91 26.55
CA LYS A 686 -33.55 -11.86 26.41
C LYS A 686 -33.06 -10.53 27.00
N VAL A 687 -32.48 -10.55 28.20
CA VAL A 687 -31.88 -9.35 28.84
C VAL A 687 -30.78 -8.75 27.97
N SER A 688 -29.91 -9.61 27.43
CA SER A 688 -28.80 -9.20 26.56
C SER A 688 -29.27 -8.56 25.24
N GLN A 689 -30.54 -8.77 24.86
CA GLN A 689 -31.16 -8.14 23.69
C GLN A 689 -31.83 -6.79 24.00
N MET A 690 -31.95 -6.39 25.28
CA MET A 690 -32.38 -5.03 25.61
C MET A 690 -31.33 -4.00 25.14
N PRO A 691 -31.74 -2.93 24.44
CA PRO A 691 -30.83 -2.11 23.62
C PRO A 691 -29.77 -1.30 24.40
N ASN A 692 -29.88 -1.23 25.74
CA ASN A 692 -29.04 -0.38 26.58
C ASN A 692 -27.92 -1.13 27.33
N LEU A 693 -28.05 -2.44 27.62
CA LEU A 693 -27.07 -3.14 28.47
C LEU A 693 -25.84 -3.65 27.71
N VAL A 694 -26.03 -4.29 26.55
CA VAL A 694 -24.92 -4.91 25.80
C VAL A 694 -24.11 -3.90 24.97
N SER A 695 -24.67 -2.74 24.66
CA SER A 695 -23.99 -1.67 23.92
C SER A 695 -22.79 -1.09 24.68
N GLU A 696 -22.84 -1.01 26.01
CA GLU A 696 -21.72 -0.55 26.84
C GLU A 696 -20.72 -1.67 27.16
N LEU A 697 -21.19 -2.92 27.30
CA LEU A 697 -20.35 -4.10 27.57
C LEU A 697 -19.53 -4.58 26.36
N SER A 698 -19.82 -4.13 25.14
CA SER A 698 -19.26 -4.71 23.90
C SER A 698 -17.91 -4.13 23.42
N VAL A 699 -17.23 -3.26 24.19
CA VAL A 699 -15.98 -2.60 23.75
C VAL A 699 -14.74 -3.53 23.89
N LYS A 700 -14.73 -4.63 23.12
CA LYS A 700 -13.69 -5.69 23.17
C LYS A 700 -12.37 -5.34 22.45
N ASN A 701 -12.26 -4.16 21.85
CA ASN A 701 -11.00 -3.65 21.26
C ASN A 701 -10.03 -3.07 22.29
N ARG A 702 -9.92 -3.67 23.48
CA ARG A 702 -8.96 -3.31 24.52
C ARG A 702 -7.99 -4.47 24.79
N ASP A 703 -6.71 -4.16 24.92
CA ASP A 703 -5.67 -5.06 25.44
C ASP A 703 -5.97 -5.47 26.90
N SER A 704 -5.24 -6.47 27.40
CA SER A 704 -5.11 -6.77 28.84
C SER A 704 -4.63 -5.59 29.71
N ARG A 705 -4.16 -4.50 29.08
CA ARG A 705 -3.75 -3.23 29.70
C ARG A 705 -4.84 -2.14 29.64
N GLY A 706 -6.04 -2.46 29.16
CA GLY A 706 -7.14 -1.50 28.94
C GLY A 706 -6.97 -0.55 27.74
N LEU A 707 -5.81 -0.54 27.08
CA LEU A 707 -5.49 0.30 25.92
C LEU A 707 -6.21 -0.18 24.65
N THR A 708 -6.70 0.75 23.83
CA THR A 708 -7.34 0.39 22.56
C THR A 708 -6.34 -0.22 21.57
N GLN A 709 -6.70 -1.35 20.95
CA GLN A 709 -5.88 -2.04 19.93
C GLN A 709 -6.74 -2.98 19.06
N VAL A 710 -6.38 -3.12 17.79
CA VAL A 710 -6.84 -4.23 16.94
C VAL A 710 -6.15 -5.51 17.41
N GLN A 711 -6.92 -6.60 17.60
CA GLN A 711 -6.34 -7.93 17.75
C GLN A 711 -6.23 -8.61 16.38
N ALA A 712 -5.07 -9.19 16.04
CA ALA A 712 -4.93 -9.94 14.79
C ALA A 712 -5.86 -11.18 14.78
N SER A 713 -6.48 -11.44 13.63
CA SER A 713 -7.31 -12.64 13.43
C SER A 713 -6.52 -13.93 13.71
N LYS A 714 -7.24 -14.91 14.27
CA LYS A 714 -6.76 -16.23 14.68
C LYS A 714 -7.33 -17.37 13.80
N GLU A 715 -8.10 -17.05 12.78
CA GLU A 715 -8.66 -18.02 11.82
C GLU A 715 -7.55 -18.72 11.00
N ARG A 716 -7.77 -19.97 10.56
CA ARG A 716 -6.79 -20.70 9.73
C ARG A 716 -6.85 -20.29 8.24
N TYR A 717 -7.99 -19.78 7.82
CA TYR A 717 -8.24 -19.07 6.56
C TYR A 717 -9.29 -18.00 6.87
N PHE A 718 -9.22 -16.83 6.23
CA PHE A 718 -10.13 -15.73 6.58
C PHE A 718 -11.57 -16.09 6.23
N GLY A 719 -12.49 -15.96 7.18
CA GLY A 719 -13.87 -16.43 7.05
C GLY A 719 -14.09 -17.90 7.38
N GLU A 720 -13.19 -18.54 8.13
CA GLU A 720 -13.42 -19.83 8.75
C GLU A 720 -14.64 -19.79 9.68
N GLU A 721 -14.81 -18.72 10.47
CA GLU A 721 -15.98 -18.55 11.33
C GLU A 721 -17.24 -18.27 10.50
N LEU A 722 -17.15 -17.44 9.45
CA LEU A 722 -18.28 -17.19 8.54
C LEU A 722 -18.84 -18.50 7.93
N ARG A 723 -17.97 -19.46 7.63
CA ARG A 723 -18.34 -20.80 7.10
C ARG A 723 -18.79 -21.80 8.19
N LYS A 724 -18.49 -21.55 9.47
CA LYS A 724 -18.97 -22.38 10.61
C LYS A 724 -20.35 -21.95 11.10
N HIS A 725 -20.57 -20.64 11.23
CA HIS A 725 -21.77 -20.07 11.84
C HIS A 725 -22.92 -19.86 10.83
N SER A 726 -22.75 -20.28 9.57
CA SER A 726 -23.81 -20.32 8.57
C SER A 726 -24.80 -21.46 8.88
N LEU A 727 -25.74 -21.21 9.78
CA LEU A 727 -26.76 -22.18 10.25
C LEU A 727 -27.64 -22.74 9.11
N ASN A 728 -27.77 -22.01 7.99
CA ASN A 728 -28.54 -22.42 6.82
C ASN A 728 -27.65 -23.11 5.77
N PRO A 729 -27.83 -24.40 5.46
CA PRO A 729 -26.98 -25.16 4.52
C PRO A 729 -27.14 -24.78 3.02
N GLY A 730 -27.88 -23.70 2.71
CA GLY A 730 -28.11 -23.19 1.35
C GLY A 730 -27.37 -21.90 0.98
N VAL A 731 -26.67 -21.25 1.91
CA VAL A 731 -25.96 -19.98 1.61
C VAL A 731 -24.70 -20.26 0.79
N SER A 732 -24.65 -19.78 -0.45
CA SER A 732 -23.47 -19.95 -1.31
C SER A 732 -22.23 -19.30 -0.71
N SER A 733 -21.12 -20.06 -0.69
CA SER A 733 -19.82 -19.62 -0.18
C SER A 733 -19.23 -18.43 -0.94
N LEU A 734 -19.63 -18.22 -2.21
CA LEU A 734 -19.24 -17.01 -2.95
C LEU A 734 -19.94 -15.76 -2.40
N ALA A 735 -21.23 -15.86 -2.03
CA ALA A 735 -21.95 -14.75 -1.40
C ALA A 735 -21.36 -14.38 -0.02
N MET A 736 -20.88 -15.38 0.74
CA MET A 736 -20.09 -15.13 1.96
C MET A 736 -18.80 -14.37 1.64
N SER A 737 -18.10 -14.73 0.55
CA SER A 737 -16.85 -14.04 0.16
C SER A 737 -17.06 -12.57 -0.27
N GLN A 738 -18.28 -12.17 -0.64
CA GLN A 738 -18.61 -10.76 -0.94
C GLN A 738 -18.47 -9.87 0.31
N SER A 739 -18.69 -10.40 1.52
CA SER A 739 -18.44 -9.67 2.77
C SER A 739 -16.95 -9.33 2.99
N GLN A 740 -16.03 -10.05 2.35
CA GLN A 740 -14.58 -9.86 2.45
C GLN A 740 -13.99 -8.95 1.36
N PHE A 741 -14.81 -8.43 0.44
CA PHE A 741 -14.28 -7.61 -0.67
C PHE A 741 -13.53 -6.36 -0.15
N PHE A 742 -13.98 -5.78 0.95
CA PHE A 742 -13.35 -4.61 1.55
C PHE A 742 -11.97 -4.92 2.16
N SER A 743 -11.85 -6.00 2.92
CA SER A 743 -10.55 -6.49 3.44
C SER A 743 -9.60 -6.98 2.32
N MET A 744 -10.13 -7.51 1.20
CA MET A 744 -9.33 -7.81 0.01
C MET A 744 -8.77 -6.54 -0.66
N GLU A 745 -9.57 -5.47 -0.77
CA GLU A 745 -9.10 -4.18 -1.30
C GLU A 745 -8.05 -3.54 -0.38
N LEU A 746 -8.24 -3.57 0.94
CA LEU A 746 -7.26 -3.05 1.90
C LEU A 746 -5.95 -3.86 1.91
N TYR A 747 -6.01 -5.19 1.76
CA TYR A 747 -4.82 -6.02 1.58
C TYR A 747 -4.04 -5.60 0.32
N GLU A 748 -4.71 -5.31 -0.79
CA GLU A 748 -4.06 -4.86 -2.02
C GLU A 748 -3.48 -3.45 -1.89
N SER A 749 -4.24 -2.49 -1.36
CA SER A 749 -3.82 -1.09 -1.28
C SER A 749 -2.72 -0.85 -0.25
N ARG A 750 -2.71 -1.58 0.87
CA ARG A 750 -1.72 -1.47 1.94
C ARG A 750 -0.55 -2.45 1.80
N ILE A 751 -0.82 -3.74 1.64
CA ILE A 751 0.19 -4.79 1.84
C ILE A 751 0.81 -5.25 0.51
N ALA A 752 -0.01 -5.66 -0.47
CA ALA A 752 0.49 -6.23 -1.72
C ALA A 752 1.21 -5.20 -2.60
N SER A 753 0.67 -3.98 -2.68
CA SER A 753 1.29 -2.82 -3.33
C SER A 753 2.70 -2.52 -2.80
N MET A 754 2.87 -2.49 -1.47
CA MET A 754 4.14 -2.21 -0.81
C MET A 754 5.17 -3.32 -1.06
N GLN A 755 4.75 -4.59 -1.06
CA GLN A 755 5.63 -5.71 -1.42
C GLN A 755 6.10 -5.62 -2.89
N ARG A 756 5.24 -5.19 -3.82
CA ARG A 756 5.65 -4.94 -5.22
C ARG A 756 6.61 -3.76 -5.34
N PHE A 757 6.39 -2.68 -4.59
CA PHE A 757 7.31 -1.54 -4.55
C PHE A 757 8.71 -1.95 -4.09
N VAL A 758 8.83 -2.69 -2.97
CA VAL A 758 10.13 -3.17 -2.47
C VAL A 758 10.79 -4.17 -3.43
N ALA A 759 10.02 -5.00 -4.12
CA ALA A 759 10.56 -5.85 -5.19
C ALA A 759 11.13 -5.03 -6.37
N MET A 760 10.46 -3.93 -6.76
CA MET A 760 10.98 -3.03 -7.80
C MET A 760 12.24 -2.28 -7.35
N THR A 761 12.34 -1.83 -6.09
CA THR A 761 13.56 -1.13 -5.62
C THR A 761 14.77 -2.07 -5.58
N VAL A 762 14.63 -3.34 -5.16
CA VAL A 762 15.69 -4.36 -5.23
C VAL A 762 16.16 -4.57 -6.69
N MET A 763 15.22 -4.74 -7.63
CA MET A 763 15.55 -4.94 -9.05
C MET A 763 16.24 -3.72 -9.68
N PHE A 764 15.75 -2.51 -9.38
CA PHE A 764 16.31 -1.25 -9.91
C PHE A 764 17.65 -0.87 -9.27
N HIS A 765 17.86 -1.21 -7.99
CA HIS A 765 19.14 -1.05 -7.30
C HIS A 765 20.23 -1.91 -7.94
N GLN A 766 19.98 -3.21 -8.13
CA GLN A 766 20.93 -4.10 -8.82
C GLN A 766 21.23 -3.60 -10.24
N MET A 767 20.20 -3.13 -10.96
CA MET A 767 20.39 -2.52 -12.28
C MET A 767 21.30 -1.29 -12.24
N GLY A 768 21.12 -0.41 -11.25
CA GLY A 768 21.99 0.75 -11.01
C GLY A 768 23.43 0.35 -10.69
N MET A 769 23.64 -0.55 -9.72
CA MET A 769 24.97 -1.02 -9.32
C MET A 769 25.73 -1.72 -10.45
N ARG A 770 25.03 -2.47 -11.31
CA ARG A 770 25.63 -3.12 -12.47
C ARG A 770 26.10 -2.11 -13.52
N VAL A 771 25.41 -0.98 -13.68
CA VAL A 771 25.85 0.13 -14.56
C VAL A 771 26.96 0.97 -13.89
N GLN A 772 26.84 1.30 -12.61
CA GLN A 772 27.87 2.04 -11.86
C GLN A 772 29.21 1.30 -11.88
N SER A 773 29.22 0.00 -11.54
CA SER A 773 30.45 -0.78 -11.43
C SER A 773 31.12 -1.12 -12.77
N PHE A 774 30.51 -0.76 -13.91
CA PHE A 774 31.07 -0.96 -15.25
C PHE A 774 32.15 0.08 -15.58
N PHE A 775 31.85 1.37 -15.42
CA PHE A 775 32.73 2.45 -15.88
C PHE A 775 34.11 2.49 -15.15
N PRO A 776 34.22 2.32 -13.82
CA PRO A 776 35.51 2.23 -13.13
C PRO A 776 36.38 1.07 -13.63
N LYS A 777 35.78 -0.09 -13.94
CA LYS A 777 36.52 -1.29 -14.36
C LYS A 777 37.17 -1.16 -15.74
N ILE A 778 36.61 -0.31 -16.60
CA ILE A 778 37.13 -0.03 -17.95
C ILE A 778 38.11 1.15 -17.98
N SER A 779 37.93 2.11 -17.07
CA SER A 779 38.73 3.33 -16.99
C SER A 779 39.86 3.27 -15.95
N PHE A 780 40.14 2.08 -15.41
CA PHE A 780 41.08 1.87 -14.29
C PHE A 780 40.83 2.82 -13.09
N GLY A 781 39.54 3.08 -12.82
CA GLY A 781 39.06 3.98 -11.75
C GLY A 781 38.81 5.43 -12.17
N TYR A 782 39.27 5.88 -13.34
CA TYR A 782 39.25 7.29 -13.73
C TYR A 782 37.84 7.84 -14.09
N TRP A 783 36.95 6.99 -14.62
CA TRP A 783 35.55 7.30 -14.92
C TRP A 783 34.62 6.61 -13.91
N GLY A 784 34.67 7.07 -12.66
CA GLY A 784 33.71 6.69 -11.63
C GLY A 784 32.59 7.72 -11.46
N TYR A 785 31.38 7.23 -11.21
CA TYR A 785 30.29 8.02 -10.61
C TYR A 785 29.70 7.24 -9.42
N ARG A 786 28.96 7.94 -8.54
CA ARG A 786 28.36 7.39 -7.32
C ARG A 786 26.86 7.70 -7.28
N MET A 787 26.02 6.68 -7.45
CA MET A 787 24.54 6.75 -7.51
C MET A 787 23.90 7.00 -6.13
N ASP A 788 24.63 6.76 -5.06
CA ASP A 788 24.23 7.06 -3.68
C ASP A 788 24.10 8.57 -3.44
N ARG A 789 24.95 9.38 -4.09
CA ARG A 789 24.99 10.84 -3.91
C ARG A 789 23.69 11.51 -4.36
N THR A 790 23.04 11.00 -5.40
CA THR A 790 21.75 11.49 -5.90
C THR A 790 20.57 11.01 -5.04
N HIS A 791 20.71 9.87 -4.35
CA HIS A 791 19.66 9.29 -3.53
C HIS A 791 19.62 9.84 -2.09
N SER A 792 20.77 10.21 -1.52
CA SER A 792 20.92 10.58 -0.10
C SER A 792 21.41 12.01 0.17
N ILE A 793 22.32 12.54 -0.66
CA ILE A 793 23.12 13.74 -0.35
C ILE A 793 22.72 14.97 -1.19
N MET A 794 22.15 14.76 -2.38
CA MET A 794 21.78 15.86 -3.26
C MET A 794 20.72 16.78 -2.62
N ARG A 795 21.16 17.99 -2.26
CA ARG A 795 20.31 19.19 -2.16
C ARG A 795 19.81 19.62 -3.55
N ILE A 796 19.12 18.73 -4.27
CA ILE A 796 18.14 19.16 -5.26
C ILE A 796 17.13 20.02 -4.49
N ALA A 797 16.80 21.20 -5.01
CA ALA A 797 15.74 22.03 -4.46
C ALA A 797 14.38 21.38 -4.78
N SER A 798 14.06 20.27 -4.11
CA SER A 798 12.98 19.33 -4.47
C SER A 798 11.58 19.93 -4.43
N THR A 799 11.40 21.08 -3.79
CA THR A 799 10.17 21.88 -3.91
C THR A 799 10.51 23.34 -4.11
N ALA A 800 10.39 23.83 -5.34
CA ALA A 800 10.14 25.25 -5.56
C ALA A 800 8.75 25.59 -4.97
N SER A 801 8.73 26.46 -3.97
CA SER A 801 7.48 27.00 -3.44
C SER A 801 6.97 28.13 -4.33
N PRO A 802 5.65 28.25 -4.58
CA PRO A 802 5.08 29.40 -5.27
C PRO A 802 5.06 30.69 -4.42
N VAL A 803 5.44 30.62 -3.14
CA VAL A 803 5.44 31.75 -2.18
C VAL A 803 6.75 31.74 -1.40
N SER A 804 7.30 32.91 -1.10
CA SER A 804 8.48 33.05 -0.25
C SER A 804 8.13 32.87 1.23
N GLY A 805 9.15 32.54 2.04
CA GLY A 805 8.97 32.38 3.49
C GLY A 805 8.66 33.69 4.23
N ALA A 806 8.81 34.86 3.58
CA ALA A 806 8.44 36.15 4.15
C ALA A 806 6.94 36.43 3.95
N ASP A 807 6.48 36.39 2.70
CA ASP A 807 5.10 36.61 2.28
C ASP A 807 4.13 35.63 2.97
N VAL A 808 4.54 34.38 3.20
CA VAL A 808 3.77 33.42 4.03
C VAL A 808 3.56 33.93 5.47
N ARG A 809 4.54 34.60 6.10
CA ARG A 809 4.39 35.13 7.46
C ARG A 809 3.45 36.33 7.53
N GLU A 810 3.61 37.27 6.60
CA GLU A 810 2.72 38.43 6.45
C GLU A 810 1.27 37.96 6.25
N ARG A 811 1.07 37.02 5.31
CA ARG A 811 -0.25 36.45 5.03
C ARG A 811 -0.86 35.68 6.20
N ILE A 812 -0.05 35.07 7.07
CA ILE A 812 -0.53 34.42 8.30
C ILE A 812 -1.16 35.44 9.25
N GLU A 813 -0.60 36.64 9.37
CA GLU A 813 -1.14 37.67 10.27
C GLU A 813 -2.46 38.22 9.75
N GLU A 814 -2.56 38.49 8.44
CA GLU A 814 -3.81 38.87 7.78
C GLU A 814 -4.91 37.81 7.94
N VAL A 815 -4.61 36.54 7.61
CA VAL A 815 -5.58 35.45 7.69
C VAL A 815 -6.02 35.21 9.14
N ARG A 816 -5.09 35.29 10.10
CA ARG A 816 -5.39 35.20 11.54
C ARG A 816 -6.27 36.36 12.02
N LEU A 817 -6.10 37.57 11.49
CA LEU A 817 -6.94 38.74 11.79
C LEU A 817 -8.34 38.57 11.19
N MET A 818 -8.43 38.16 9.92
CA MET A 818 -9.70 37.90 9.23
C MET A 818 -10.51 36.79 9.92
N LEU A 819 -9.88 35.67 10.28
CA LEU A 819 -10.55 34.58 10.99
C LEU A 819 -10.97 34.97 12.42
N LYS A 820 -10.23 35.85 13.11
CA LYS A 820 -10.68 36.44 14.39
C LYS A 820 -11.94 37.30 14.21
N ILE A 821 -12.01 38.11 13.16
CA ILE A 821 -13.18 38.93 12.83
C ILE A 821 -14.38 38.03 12.50
N GLU A 822 -14.21 37.05 11.60
CA GLU A 822 -15.30 36.12 11.24
C GLU A 822 -15.81 35.32 12.44
N ASN A 823 -14.92 34.79 13.28
CA ASN A 823 -15.31 34.06 14.50
C ASN A 823 -16.04 34.97 15.50
N SER A 824 -15.62 36.24 15.64
CA SER A 824 -16.33 37.22 16.47
C SER A 824 -17.73 37.50 15.94
N VAL A 825 -17.88 37.71 14.63
CA VAL A 825 -19.19 37.91 13.96
C VAL A 825 -20.07 36.66 14.10
N ALA A 826 -19.51 35.46 13.94
CA ALA A 826 -20.23 34.20 14.11
C ALA A 826 -20.68 33.98 15.57
N LEU A 827 -19.84 34.33 16.55
CA LEU A 827 -20.19 34.30 17.97
C LEU A 827 -21.32 35.27 18.30
N ILE A 828 -21.22 36.53 17.83
CA ILE A 828 -22.28 37.56 17.98
C ILE A 828 -23.58 37.09 17.33
N ALA A 829 -23.53 36.49 16.13
CA ALA A 829 -24.71 35.94 15.47
C ALA A 829 -25.31 34.74 16.24
N ARG A 830 -24.49 33.89 16.86
CA ARG A 830 -24.94 32.77 17.71
C ARG A 830 -25.58 33.26 19.02
N THR A 831 -24.98 34.23 19.71
CA THR A 831 -25.53 34.81 20.96
C THR A 831 -26.80 35.61 20.68
N TRP A 832 -26.86 36.39 19.60
CA TRP A 832 -28.06 37.09 19.15
C TRP A 832 -29.22 36.12 18.84
N ARG A 833 -28.96 34.99 18.16
CA ARG A 833 -29.97 33.93 17.95
C ARG A 833 -30.46 33.34 19.26
N LYS A 834 -29.59 33.05 20.23
CA LYS A 834 -29.98 32.57 21.57
C LYS A 834 -30.84 33.60 22.31
N TYR A 835 -30.42 34.87 22.35
CA TYR A 835 -31.15 35.96 22.98
C TYR A 835 -32.53 36.20 22.34
N SER A 836 -32.61 36.19 21.00
CA SER A 836 -33.86 36.35 20.25
C SER A 836 -34.85 35.19 20.51
N LYS A 837 -34.37 33.94 20.57
CA LYS A 837 -35.19 32.80 21.02
C LYS A 837 -35.67 32.97 22.47
N GLY A 838 -34.79 33.39 23.38
CA GLY A 838 -35.15 33.67 24.79
C GLY A 838 -36.24 34.74 24.93
N LYS A 839 -36.17 35.81 24.14
CA LYS A 839 -37.22 36.85 24.09
C LYS A 839 -38.57 36.34 23.56
N LYS A 840 -38.61 35.31 22.71
CA LYS A 840 -39.87 34.65 22.29
C LYS A 840 -40.45 33.72 23.36
N GLY A 841 -39.62 33.17 24.26
CA GLY A 841 -40.08 32.38 25.40
C GLY A 841 -40.71 33.22 26.53
N ARG A 842 -40.25 34.47 26.73
CA ARG A 842 -40.87 35.42 27.66
C ARG A 842 -42.03 36.19 27.04
N LYS A 843 -43.13 35.48 26.78
CA LYS A 843 -44.49 36.07 26.69
C LYS A 843 -45.38 35.39 27.72
N SER A 844 -45.38 35.92 28.94
CA SER A 844 -46.46 35.67 29.90
C SER A 844 -47.77 36.25 29.38
N PRO A 845 -48.94 35.63 29.63
CA PRO A 845 -50.22 36.25 29.35
C PRO A 845 -50.41 37.44 30.30
N ILE A 846 -50.47 38.65 29.76
CA ILE A 846 -51.11 39.77 30.45
C ILE A 846 -52.57 39.71 30.00
N SER A 847 -53.42 39.18 30.89
CA SER A 847 -54.86 39.19 30.74
C SER A 847 -55.41 40.62 30.84
N SER A 848 -56.60 40.82 30.28
CA SER A 848 -57.39 42.02 30.48
C SER A 848 -57.87 42.15 31.93
N GLU A 849 -57.63 43.32 32.53
CA GLU A 849 -58.62 44.14 33.24
C GLU A 849 -58.11 45.60 33.28
#